data_AF-A0A2K6C9A7-F1
#
_entry.id   AF-A0A2K6C9A7-F1
#
_cell.length_a   1.000
_cell.length_b   1.000
_cell.length_c   1.000
_cell.angle_alpha   90.00
_cell.angle_beta   90.00
_cell.angle_gamma   90.00
#
_symmetry.space_group_name_H-M   'P 1'
#
loop_
_entity.id
_entity.type
_entity.pdbx_description
1 polymer ?
#
loop_
_entity_poly.entity_id
_entity_poly.type
_entity_poly.pdbx_seq_one_letter_code
_entity_poly.pdbx_strand_id
1 'polypeptide(L)'
;PLTWARLVHGRWNPPRGRGVHRSPALANPARGSPFLQAEALVPCGLWRCTLDPQGSWGVPKGRVGGDKQGRSCPGTPDIADVAELRLEVTHGSETLTLWQSTGPWDPGWQELAVTTGRIRGDFRVTFSATRNATHRGAVALDDLAFWDCGLPTPQASCPLGHHHCQNKVCVEPQQLCDGEDNCGDLSDEDPLTCGRHTATDFETGLGPWNRSEGWSRNHSAGGPERPSWPRRDHSRNSAQGSFLVSVAEPGTPAILSSPEFQASGASNCSLIFYHYLHGSEAGCLQLFLQTLGSSAPQAPVLLRRRRGELGTAWVRDRVDIQSAHPFQILLAGQTGPGGVVGLDDLILSDHCRPVPEVSTLQPLPPGPWAPVPQPLPPSSRLQDSCKQGHFACGDLCVPPEQLCDFEEQCAGGEDEQACGTTDFESLKAGGWEDASVGRLQWRRLSAQESQGSSAAAAGHFLSLQRAWGQLSTEARVLTPLLGPSGPSCELHLAYYLQSQPRGFLALVVVDNGSRELAWQALSSSAGGWKVDKVLLGAHHRPFQLEFVGLVDLDGPDQQGAGVDNVTLRDCSPTVTTKRDREVSCNFERDTCSWYPGHLSDTHWRWVESRGPDHDHTTGQGHFVLLDPTDPLAWGHSAHLLSRPQVPAAPTECLSFWYYLHGPQIGTLRLAMRREGEETHLWSRSGTQGNRWHEAWATLSHQPGSRAQYQLLFEGLRDGYHGTMALDDVAVRPGPCWAPHHCSFEDSDCGFSSGGRGLWRRQANASGHTAWGPPTDHTTETAQGHYMVVDTSPDALPRGQTASLTSKEYRPPAQPACLTFWYHGSLHNPGTLRVHLEKGRKHQVLSLSAHGGLAWRLGSVDVQAEQAWRVVFEAVAAGVAHSYVALDDLLLQDGPCPRPGSCDFESGLCGWSHLAWPSLGGYSWDWGGGGTPSRYPQPPVDHTLGTKAGHFAFFETGVLGPGGRAAWLRSEPLPATPASCLRFWYHVGFPEHFYKGELRVLLLSTQGQLAVWGTGGHRRHQWLEAQVEVASTKEFQVVFEATLGGQPALGPIALDDVEYLAGQRCQQPAPSPGDTAAPVSVPTAVGSALLLLMLLVLLGLGGRRWLQKRGSCPFQSNTEATAPGFDNILFDADGVTLPASVTSDP
;
A
#
# COMPACT_ATOMS: atom_id res chain seq x y z
N PRO A 1 -21.45 28.86 -41.54
CA PRO A 1 -21.07 29.53 -42.81
C PRO A 1 -19.88 28.83 -43.47
N LEU A 2 -19.98 28.53 -44.78
CA LEU A 2 -18.92 28.62 -45.82
C LEU A 2 -17.44 28.30 -45.44
N THR A 3 -16.70 27.40 -46.11
CA THR A 3 -16.98 26.41 -47.19
C THR A 3 -15.71 25.56 -47.47
N TRP A 4 -15.86 24.24 -47.71
CA TRP A 4 -15.23 23.41 -48.78
C TRP A 4 -13.68 23.48 -49.05
N ALA A 5 -12.95 22.40 -49.43
CA ALA A 5 -13.31 21.02 -49.77
C ALA A 5 -12.09 20.10 -50.05
N ARG A 6 -12.31 18.77 -50.00
CA ARG A 6 -11.76 17.66 -50.85
C ARG A 6 -10.22 17.40 -50.92
N LEU A 7 -9.71 16.20 -51.29
CA LEU A 7 -10.10 14.76 -51.19
C LEU A 7 -8.90 13.90 -51.75
N VAL A 8 -8.91 12.58 -51.55
CA VAL A 8 -8.18 11.50 -52.29
C VAL A 8 -6.82 11.02 -51.73
N HIS A 9 -6.74 9.71 -51.46
CA HIS A 9 -5.51 8.91 -51.31
C HIS A 9 -4.88 8.53 -52.67
N GLY A 10 -3.55 8.39 -52.71
CA GLY A 10 -2.84 7.70 -53.80
C GLY A 10 -1.67 6.83 -53.30
N ARG A 11 -1.70 5.52 -53.61
CA ARG A 11 -0.50 4.65 -53.59
C ARG A 11 0.29 4.84 -54.90
N TRP A 12 1.57 4.43 -54.94
CA TRP A 12 2.17 3.56 -55.98
C TRP A 12 3.66 3.24 -55.65
N ASN A 13 4.18 2.17 -56.26
CA ASN A 13 5.58 1.67 -56.21
C ASN A 13 6.09 1.52 -57.67
N PRO A 14 7.34 1.08 -57.95
CA PRO A 14 8.67 1.52 -57.51
C PRO A 14 9.48 2.05 -58.75
N PRO A 15 10.83 2.04 -58.78
CA PRO A 15 11.51 1.06 -59.68
C PRO A 15 12.91 0.56 -59.21
N ARG A 16 13.64 -0.15 -60.10
CA ARG A 16 14.84 -1.00 -59.86
C ARG A 16 16.16 -0.39 -60.43
N GLY A 17 17.33 -0.85 -59.95
CA GLY A 17 18.65 -0.61 -60.60
C GLY A 17 19.78 -1.61 -60.22
N ARG A 18 20.43 -2.22 -61.23
CA ARG A 18 21.52 -3.24 -61.23
C ARG A 18 22.82 -2.71 -60.58
N GLY A 19 23.85 -3.45 -60.12
CA GLY A 19 24.38 -4.83 -60.32
C GLY A 19 25.89 -4.72 -60.72
N VAL A 20 26.88 -5.55 -60.31
CA VAL A 20 27.19 -6.95 -60.71
C VAL A 20 28.62 -7.36 -60.21
N HIS A 21 28.86 -8.63 -59.82
CA HIS A 21 30.18 -9.30 -59.54
C HIS A 21 31.05 -8.75 -58.37
N ARG A 22 32.03 -9.46 -57.77
CA ARG A 22 32.79 -10.71 -58.11
C ARG A 22 33.32 -11.44 -56.85
N SER A 23 33.69 -12.72 -56.94
CA SER A 23 34.46 -13.47 -55.90
C SER A 23 35.46 -14.45 -56.55
N PRO A 24 36.65 -14.65 -55.97
CA PRO A 24 37.06 -15.94 -55.34
C PRO A 24 37.82 -15.71 -53.99
N ALA A 25 37.82 -16.55 -52.95
CA ALA A 25 37.98 -18.01 -52.75
C ALA A 25 39.44 -18.45 -52.43
N LEU A 26 39.59 -19.54 -51.65
CA LEU A 26 40.83 -20.13 -51.06
C LEU A 26 41.35 -19.39 -49.78
N ALA A 27 41.88 -20.05 -48.73
CA ALA A 27 42.14 -21.48 -48.47
C ALA A 27 41.99 -21.89 -46.97
N ASN A 28 42.12 -23.19 -46.70
CA ASN A 28 42.19 -23.92 -45.41
C ASN A 28 43.26 -25.04 -45.61
N PRO A 29 43.75 -25.86 -44.64
CA PRO A 29 43.57 -25.90 -43.17
C PRO A 29 44.84 -26.29 -42.33
N ALA A 30 44.63 -26.53 -41.01
CA ALA A 30 45.18 -27.64 -40.17
C ALA A 30 46.47 -27.53 -39.30
N ARG A 31 46.41 -28.24 -38.15
CA ARG A 31 47.45 -28.63 -37.14
C ARG A 31 47.99 -27.49 -36.24
N GLY A 32 48.25 -27.68 -34.94
CA GLY A 32 47.98 -28.82 -34.03
C GLY A 32 48.52 -28.60 -32.60
N SER A 33 47.96 -29.30 -31.60
CA SER A 33 48.34 -29.30 -30.16
C SER A 33 49.62 -30.15 -29.87
N PRO A 34 50.13 -30.34 -28.62
CA PRO A 34 49.66 -29.95 -27.27
C PRO A 34 50.80 -29.52 -26.26
N PHE A 35 50.55 -29.71 -24.95
CA PHE A 35 51.45 -29.81 -23.76
C PHE A 35 51.58 -28.64 -22.76
N LEU A 36 51.86 -29.03 -21.49
CA LEU A 36 51.92 -28.21 -20.28
C LEU A 36 53.36 -27.99 -19.78
N GLN A 37 53.59 -26.84 -19.13
CA GLN A 37 54.40 -26.65 -17.91
C GLN A 37 54.27 -25.16 -17.47
N ALA A 38 54.67 -24.73 -16.27
CA ALA A 38 54.44 -25.17 -14.89
C ALA A 38 55.23 -24.20 -13.97
N GLU A 39 54.79 -24.03 -12.70
CA GLU A 39 55.53 -23.40 -11.58
C GLU A 39 55.92 -21.89 -11.68
N ALA A 40 56.24 -21.19 -10.59
CA ALA A 40 55.70 -21.19 -9.21
C ALA A 40 56.29 -20.02 -8.38
N LEU A 41 55.70 -19.83 -7.18
CA LEU A 41 56.23 -19.29 -5.90
C LEU A 41 55.71 -17.89 -5.45
N VAL A 42 55.17 -17.58 -4.24
CA VAL A 42 54.89 -18.21 -2.89
C VAL A 42 55.59 -17.43 -1.75
N PRO A 43 55.00 -17.21 -0.53
CA PRO A 43 53.58 -17.14 -0.12
C PRO A 43 53.36 -16.13 1.08
N CYS A 44 52.56 -16.53 2.09
CA CYS A 44 52.37 -16.04 3.49
C CYS A 44 51.18 -15.09 3.73
N GLY A 45 50.31 -15.33 4.74
CA GLY A 45 50.20 -16.47 5.66
C GLY A 45 49.01 -16.32 6.63
N LEU A 46 48.38 -17.43 7.06
CA LEU A 46 47.17 -17.41 7.91
C LEU A 46 47.47 -17.14 9.40
N TRP A 47 46.45 -16.64 10.11
CA TRP A 47 46.16 -17.06 11.49
C TRP A 47 44.67 -17.37 11.70
N ARG A 48 44.39 -18.35 12.56
CA ARG A 48 43.04 -18.69 13.07
C ARG A 48 42.79 -17.95 14.38
N CYS A 49 41.53 -17.71 14.72
CA CYS A 49 41.08 -17.49 16.10
C CYS A 49 40.06 -18.56 16.49
N THR A 50 40.20 -19.09 17.70
CA THR A 50 39.22 -19.92 18.43
C THR A 50 38.60 -19.10 19.55
N LEU A 51 37.47 -19.55 20.11
CA LEU A 51 36.72 -18.86 21.16
C LEU A 51 37.08 -19.33 22.59
N ASP A 52 36.52 -18.61 23.56
CA ASP A 52 36.28 -18.98 24.97
C ASP A 52 37.47 -18.91 25.97
N PRO A 53 37.24 -18.73 27.29
CA PRO A 53 36.37 -17.73 27.94
C PRO A 53 37.05 -17.01 29.15
N GLN A 54 36.43 -15.92 29.68
CA GLN A 54 36.27 -15.55 31.13
C GLN A 54 36.21 -14.02 31.42
N GLY A 55 35.22 -13.61 32.24
CA GLY A 55 35.49 -12.89 33.50
C GLY A 55 35.79 -11.37 33.57
N SER A 56 34.74 -10.57 33.77
CA SER A 56 34.64 -9.42 34.72
C SER A 56 35.49 -8.12 34.59
N TRP A 57 34.76 -6.99 34.53
CA TRP A 57 34.95 -5.69 35.23
C TRP A 57 36.34 -5.02 35.35
N GLY A 58 36.44 -3.77 34.84
CA GLY A 58 37.45 -2.79 35.28
C GLY A 58 37.41 -1.44 34.54
N VAL A 59 37.24 -0.32 35.26
CA VAL A 59 37.34 1.05 34.73
C VAL A 59 38.23 1.91 35.63
N PRO A 60 39.27 2.56 35.07
CA PRO A 60 39.66 3.88 35.56
C PRO A 60 40.02 4.91 34.45
N LYS A 61 39.98 6.18 34.83
CA LYS A 61 40.18 7.37 33.98
C LYS A 61 41.65 7.61 33.60
N GLY A 62 41.89 8.16 32.40
CA GLY A 62 43.17 8.75 31.98
C GLY A 62 42.95 9.80 30.88
N ARG A 63 43.67 10.94 30.91
CA ARG A 63 43.42 12.12 30.05
C ARG A 63 44.68 12.50 29.24
N VAL A 64 44.46 13.18 28.12
CA VAL A 64 45.40 14.03 27.32
C VAL A 64 46.07 13.38 26.10
N GLY A 65 45.61 13.80 24.92
CA GLY A 65 46.47 14.40 23.88
C GLY A 65 47.14 13.48 22.84
N GLY A 66 46.77 13.67 21.56
CA GLY A 66 47.57 13.20 20.42
C GLY A 66 46.74 12.97 19.15
N ASP A 67 46.90 13.84 18.15
CA ASP A 67 46.28 13.68 16.83
C ASP A 67 46.76 12.40 16.13
N LYS A 68 45.83 11.50 15.81
CA LYS A 68 45.99 10.51 14.73
C LYS A 68 44.67 10.29 14.01
N GLN A 69 44.74 10.28 12.67
CA GLN A 69 43.62 10.06 11.77
C GLN A 69 43.01 8.67 12.01
N GLY A 70 41.84 8.64 12.66
CA GLY A 70 40.95 7.49 12.63
C GLY A 70 40.34 7.38 11.24
N ARG A 71 40.75 6.37 10.45
CA ARG A 71 39.99 5.99 9.27
C ARG A 71 38.68 5.39 9.74
N SER A 72 37.56 5.86 9.21
CA SER A 72 36.29 5.15 9.34
C SER A 72 36.44 3.72 8.80
N CYS A 73 35.66 2.79 9.36
CA CYS A 73 35.39 1.55 8.64
C CYS A 73 34.75 1.93 7.29
N PRO A 74 35.05 1.21 6.19
CA PRO A 74 34.15 1.28 5.04
C PRO A 74 32.78 0.84 5.52
N GLY A 75 31.77 1.68 5.31
CA GLY A 75 30.39 1.30 5.55
C GLY A 75 29.99 0.13 4.65
N THR A 76 28.79 -0.39 4.88
CA THR A 76 28.02 -1.02 3.80
C THR A 76 28.12 -0.12 2.55
N PRO A 77 28.39 -0.66 1.35
CA PRO A 77 28.39 0.16 0.16
C PRO A 77 26.97 0.72 -0.01
N ASP A 78 26.83 2.03 0.13
CA ASP A 78 25.55 2.71 -0.07
C ASP A 78 25.00 2.34 -1.44
N ILE A 79 23.76 1.85 -1.47
CA ILE A 79 23.06 1.57 -2.72
C ILE A 79 22.62 2.94 -3.26
N ALA A 80 23.56 3.61 -3.93
CA ALA A 80 23.35 4.89 -4.60
C ALA A 80 22.46 4.65 -5.83
N ASP A 81 21.15 4.76 -5.60
CA ASP A 81 20.14 4.12 -6.43
C ASP A 81 19.53 5.02 -7.52
N VAL A 82 18.81 4.37 -8.44
CA VAL A 82 17.85 4.97 -9.40
C VAL A 82 18.48 5.88 -10.49
N ALA A 83 17.68 6.19 -11.51
CA ALA A 83 18.01 7.13 -12.59
C ALA A 83 17.66 8.55 -12.17
N GLU A 84 18.58 9.50 -12.37
CA GLU A 84 18.29 10.90 -12.08
C GLU A 84 17.29 11.46 -13.11
N LEU A 85 16.31 12.23 -12.63
CA LEU A 85 15.36 13.00 -13.44
C LEU A 85 15.53 14.49 -13.12
N ARG A 86 15.51 15.33 -14.17
CA ARG A 86 15.57 16.78 -14.06
C ARG A 86 14.45 17.42 -14.87
N LEU A 87 13.97 18.56 -14.35
CA LEU A 87 13.03 19.45 -15.01
C LEU A 87 13.70 20.80 -15.25
N GLU A 88 13.81 21.17 -16.52
CA GLU A 88 14.58 22.32 -16.98
C GLU A 88 13.70 23.23 -17.84
N VAL A 89 13.76 24.55 -17.63
CA VAL A 89 13.08 25.54 -18.48
C VAL A 89 14.10 26.37 -19.25
N THR A 90 13.88 26.49 -20.56
CA THR A 90 14.70 27.29 -21.48
C THR A 90 13.91 28.50 -21.94
N HIS A 91 14.47 29.71 -21.75
CA HIS A 91 13.91 30.97 -22.24
C HIS A 91 15.04 31.83 -22.83
N GLY A 92 14.83 32.36 -24.05
CA GLY A 92 15.88 33.06 -24.79
C GLY A 92 17.14 32.20 -25.00
N SER A 93 18.23 32.58 -24.34
CA SER A 93 19.51 31.85 -24.33
C SER A 93 19.85 31.21 -22.97
N GLU A 94 19.01 31.36 -21.96
CA GLU A 94 19.21 30.82 -20.62
C GLU A 94 18.47 29.48 -20.46
N THR A 95 18.98 28.59 -19.60
CA THR A 95 18.30 27.35 -19.21
C THR A 95 18.48 27.12 -17.72
N LEU A 96 17.37 26.98 -17.01
CA LEU A 96 17.30 26.90 -15.56
C LEU A 96 16.75 25.54 -15.16
N THR A 97 17.48 24.80 -14.32
CA THR A 97 16.93 23.61 -13.65
C THR A 97 15.95 24.07 -12.57
N LEU A 98 14.66 23.80 -12.77
CA LEU A 98 13.60 24.12 -11.81
C LEU A 98 13.56 23.07 -10.68
N TRP A 99 13.79 21.81 -11.03
CA TRP A 99 13.74 20.67 -10.11
C TRP A 99 14.70 19.54 -10.55
N GLN A 100 15.19 18.77 -9.59
CA GLN A 100 16.14 17.67 -9.76
C GLN A 100 15.87 16.58 -8.71
N SER A 101 15.85 15.33 -9.11
CA SER A 101 15.63 14.18 -8.23
C SER A 101 16.75 13.99 -7.18
N THR A 102 16.39 13.75 -5.92
CA THR A 102 17.34 13.55 -4.81
C THR A 102 17.09 12.22 -4.07
N GLY A 103 17.97 11.24 -4.26
CA GLY A 103 17.93 9.96 -3.54
C GLY A 103 17.20 8.83 -4.27
N PRO A 104 17.05 7.65 -3.63
CA PRO A 104 16.25 6.54 -4.14
C PRO A 104 14.76 6.93 -4.24
N TRP A 105 14.04 6.26 -5.13
CA TRP A 105 12.61 6.48 -5.39
C TRP A 105 11.84 5.21 -5.08
N ASP A 106 10.85 5.33 -4.21
CA ASP A 106 9.94 4.23 -3.90
C ASP A 106 9.05 3.88 -5.10
N PRO A 107 8.63 2.60 -5.26
CA PRO A 107 7.86 2.16 -6.40
C PRO A 107 6.41 2.68 -6.34
N GLY A 108 6.15 3.82 -6.99
CA GLY A 108 4.80 4.39 -7.09
C GLY A 108 4.72 5.54 -8.11
N TRP A 109 3.52 6.11 -8.25
CA TRP A 109 3.33 7.42 -8.89
C TRP A 109 3.38 8.51 -7.82
N GLN A 110 4.08 9.61 -8.10
CA GLN A 110 4.15 10.79 -7.24
C GLN A 110 3.79 12.03 -8.06
N GLU A 111 2.97 12.92 -7.50
CA GLU A 111 2.65 14.21 -8.14
C GLU A 111 3.83 15.18 -7.97
N LEU A 112 4.22 15.86 -9.05
CA LEU A 112 5.34 16.79 -9.09
C LEU A 112 4.88 18.19 -9.52
N ALA A 113 4.45 19.00 -8.56
CA ALA A 113 4.16 20.42 -8.77
C ALA A 113 5.45 21.25 -8.71
N VAL A 114 5.78 21.96 -9.79
CA VAL A 114 7.00 22.79 -9.89
C VAL A 114 6.69 24.17 -10.46
N THR A 115 7.10 25.22 -9.74
CA THR A 115 6.87 26.61 -10.15
C THR A 115 7.82 27.03 -11.27
N THR A 116 7.27 27.53 -12.39
CA THR A 116 8.07 28.15 -13.47
C THR A 116 8.46 29.59 -13.17
N GLY A 117 7.70 30.28 -12.30
CA GLY A 117 7.71 31.74 -12.20
C GLY A 117 7.14 32.41 -13.45
N ARG A 118 7.12 33.75 -13.45
CA ARG A 118 6.72 34.57 -14.61
C ARG A 118 7.78 34.50 -15.71
N ILE A 119 7.37 34.21 -16.96
CA ILE A 119 8.29 34.19 -18.12
C ILE A 119 7.72 35.07 -19.23
N ARG A 120 8.53 35.99 -19.76
CA ARG A 120 8.12 37.00 -20.76
C ARG A 120 8.36 36.50 -22.19
N GLY A 121 7.40 35.74 -22.72
CA GLY A 121 7.41 35.24 -24.11
C GLY A 121 7.62 33.72 -24.22
N ASP A 122 7.91 33.25 -25.44
CA ASP A 122 8.01 31.81 -25.76
C ASP A 122 9.11 31.12 -24.94
N PHE A 123 8.73 30.06 -24.22
CA PHE A 123 9.64 29.21 -23.43
C PHE A 123 9.49 27.73 -23.78
N ARG A 124 10.45 26.91 -23.35
CA ARG A 124 10.41 25.45 -23.49
C ARG A 124 10.67 24.77 -22.16
N VAL A 125 9.78 23.87 -21.79
CA VAL A 125 10.01 22.91 -20.70
C VAL A 125 10.69 21.66 -21.28
N THR A 126 11.71 21.15 -20.59
CA THR A 126 12.50 19.98 -20.97
C THR A 126 12.60 19.04 -19.77
N PHE A 127 12.23 17.78 -19.96
CA PHE A 127 12.47 16.70 -19.00
C PHE A 127 13.69 15.92 -19.47
N SER A 128 14.71 15.78 -18.62
CA SER A 128 15.95 15.06 -18.95
C SER A 128 16.22 13.98 -17.89
N ALA A 129 16.55 12.76 -18.34
CA ALA A 129 16.72 11.60 -17.47
C ALA A 129 18.05 10.86 -17.74
N THR A 130 18.81 10.62 -16.69
CA THR A 130 20.19 10.09 -16.71
C THR A 130 20.27 8.76 -15.96
N ARG A 131 20.32 7.65 -16.70
CA ARG A 131 20.41 6.29 -16.14
C ARG A 131 21.80 5.68 -16.25
N ASN A 132 22.32 5.13 -15.17
CA ASN A 132 23.54 4.31 -15.18
C ASN A 132 23.32 3.00 -15.96
N ALA A 133 24.36 2.49 -16.62
CA ALA A 133 24.25 1.39 -17.59
C ALA A 133 24.02 0.00 -16.97
N THR A 134 24.32 -0.17 -15.67
CA THR A 134 24.37 -1.48 -14.99
C THR A 134 23.08 -1.90 -14.26
N HIS A 135 22.09 -1.02 -14.12
CA HIS A 135 20.91 -1.24 -13.25
C HIS A 135 19.60 -1.34 -14.03
N ARG A 136 18.62 -2.06 -13.46
CA ARG A 136 17.27 -2.20 -14.00
C ARG A 136 16.31 -1.25 -13.27
N GLY A 137 16.04 -0.11 -13.88
CA GLY A 137 15.02 0.84 -13.43
C GLY A 137 14.41 1.55 -14.64
N ALA A 138 13.19 2.05 -14.45
CA ALA A 138 12.44 2.83 -15.43
C ALA A 138 11.91 4.10 -14.74
N VAL A 139 11.86 5.20 -15.50
CA VAL A 139 11.19 6.44 -15.10
C VAL A 139 10.03 6.64 -16.06
N ALA A 140 8.86 6.97 -15.52
CA ALA A 140 7.66 7.27 -16.28
C ALA A 140 7.13 8.65 -15.88
N LEU A 141 6.35 9.27 -16.77
CA LEU A 141 5.66 10.54 -16.58
C LEU A 141 4.27 10.40 -17.19
N ASP A 142 3.25 10.93 -16.53
CA ASP A 142 1.87 10.95 -17.00
C ASP A 142 1.18 12.27 -16.58
N ASP A 143 -0.03 12.53 -17.06
CA ASP A 143 -0.92 13.65 -16.66
C ASP A 143 -0.25 15.06 -16.53
N LEU A 144 0.60 15.40 -17.50
CA LEU A 144 1.27 16.71 -17.59
C LEU A 144 0.28 17.87 -17.83
N ALA A 145 0.07 18.71 -16.82
CA ALA A 145 -0.81 19.89 -16.87
C ALA A 145 -0.07 21.21 -16.54
N PHE A 146 -0.46 22.30 -17.23
CA PHE A 146 -0.06 23.66 -16.88
C PHE A 146 -1.21 24.37 -16.17
N TRP A 147 -0.94 24.94 -15.00
CA TRP A 147 -1.89 25.67 -14.17
C TRP A 147 -1.57 27.17 -14.23
N ASP A 148 -2.59 28.01 -14.42
CA ASP A 148 -2.52 29.49 -14.48
C ASP A 148 -1.46 30.11 -15.40
N CYS A 149 -0.94 29.35 -16.36
CA CYS A 149 0.04 29.83 -17.35
C CYS A 149 -0.60 30.63 -18.51
N GLY A 150 -1.92 30.88 -18.46
CA GLY A 150 -2.63 31.66 -19.46
C GLY A 150 -2.64 33.15 -19.13
N LEU A 151 -2.41 34.01 -20.13
CA LEU A 151 -2.58 35.45 -19.94
C LEU A 151 -4.05 35.77 -19.61
N PRO A 152 -4.32 36.67 -18.64
CA PRO A 152 -5.67 37.02 -18.24
C PRO A 152 -6.49 37.65 -19.38
N THR A 153 -7.81 37.49 -19.32
CA THR A 153 -8.71 37.84 -20.42
C THR A 153 -9.01 39.34 -20.46
N PRO A 154 -8.76 40.04 -21.58
CA PRO A 154 -9.09 41.46 -21.71
C PRO A 154 -10.59 41.74 -21.59
N GLN A 155 -10.95 42.74 -20.79
CA GLN A 155 -12.34 43.15 -20.54
C GLN A 155 -12.62 44.55 -21.13
N ALA A 156 -13.87 44.80 -21.52
CA ALA A 156 -14.26 46.08 -22.11
C ALA A 156 -14.32 47.23 -21.09
N SER A 157 -14.55 46.91 -19.82
CA SER A 157 -14.68 47.85 -18.68
C SER A 157 -14.52 47.10 -17.37
N CYS A 158 -13.69 47.60 -16.45
CA CYS A 158 -13.45 46.93 -15.17
C CYS A 158 -14.55 47.18 -14.11
N PRO A 159 -14.65 46.32 -13.09
CA PRO A 159 -15.46 46.59 -11.90
C PRO A 159 -15.01 47.86 -11.15
N LEU A 160 -15.89 48.41 -10.31
CA LEU A 160 -15.58 49.62 -9.54
C LEU A 160 -14.32 49.41 -8.66
N GLY A 161 -13.39 50.36 -8.74
CA GLY A 161 -12.14 50.35 -7.96
C GLY A 161 -11.00 49.51 -8.57
N HIS A 162 -11.23 48.75 -9.64
CA HIS A 162 -10.19 47.97 -10.31
C HIS A 162 -9.38 48.84 -11.31
N HIS A 163 -8.11 48.49 -11.52
CA HIS A 163 -7.24 49.15 -12.50
C HIS A 163 -7.41 48.52 -13.90
N HIS A 164 -7.30 49.32 -14.96
CA HIS A 164 -7.49 48.87 -16.35
C HIS A 164 -6.15 48.97 -17.10
N CYS A 165 -5.55 47.81 -17.37
CA CYS A 165 -4.26 47.65 -18.03
C CYS A 165 -4.27 48.15 -19.50
N GLN A 166 -3.10 48.39 -20.10
CA GLN A 166 -3.02 48.87 -21.49
C GLN A 166 -3.57 47.83 -22.51
N ASN A 167 -3.34 46.55 -22.25
CA ASN A 167 -3.95 45.41 -22.97
C ASN A 167 -5.45 45.20 -22.65
N LYS A 168 -6.03 46.00 -21.74
CA LYS A 168 -7.42 45.98 -21.24
C LYS A 168 -7.78 44.84 -20.28
N VAL A 169 -6.80 44.16 -19.70
CA VAL A 169 -7.01 43.33 -18.50
C VAL A 169 -7.44 44.22 -17.32
N CYS A 170 -8.19 43.64 -16.39
CA CYS A 170 -8.61 44.31 -15.16
C CYS A 170 -7.93 43.63 -13.97
N VAL A 171 -7.18 44.39 -13.18
CA VAL A 171 -6.52 43.91 -11.95
C VAL A 171 -7.15 44.58 -10.74
N GLU A 172 -7.17 43.86 -9.62
CA GLU A 172 -7.70 44.38 -8.36
C GLU A 172 -6.81 45.52 -7.81
N PRO A 173 -7.35 46.46 -7.01
CA PRO A 173 -6.54 47.52 -6.38
C PRO A 173 -5.51 46.99 -5.35
N GLN A 174 -5.47 45.68 -5.11
CA GLN A 174 -4.51 44.98 -4.25
C GLN A 174 -3.41 44.26 -5.05
N GLN A 175 -3.59 44.17 -6.37
CA GLN A 175 -2.70 43.60 -7.39
C GLN A 175 -1.98 44.71 -8.19
N LEU A 176 -1.91 45.91 -7.63
CA LEU A 176 -1.35 47.10 -8.27
C LEU A 176 -0.17 47.57 -7.44
N CYS A 177 1.03 47.58 -8.04
CA CYS A 177 2.30 47.83 -7.34
C CYS A 177 2.62 46.74 -6.31
N ASP A 178 2.37 45.47 -6.67
CA ASP A 178 2.53 44.27 -5.82
C ASP A 178 3.77 43.43 -6.18
N GLY A 179 4.45 43.79 -7.27
CA GLY A 179 5.66 43.15 -7.79
C GLY A 179 5.44 42.09 -8.87
N GLU A 180 4.20 41.66 -9.12
CA GLU A 180 3.88 40.65 -10.15
C GLU A 180 3.22 41.26 -11.40
N ASP A 181 3.43 40.65 -12.57
CA ASP A 181 2.88 41.09 -13.87
C ASP A 181 1.44 40.56 -14.05
N ASN A 182 0.52 41.02 -13.18
CA ASN A 182 -0.89 40.61 -13.14
C ASN A 182 -1.68 41.10 -14.37
N CYS A 183 -1.33 42.26 -14.93
CA CYS A 183 -1.87 42.77 -16.18
C CYS A 183 -1.51 41.87 -17.36
N GLY A 184 -0.34 41.24 -17.35
CA GLY A 184 0.19 40.50 -18.48
C GLY A 184 1.06 41.33 -19.44
N ASP A 185 1.16 42.65 -19.21
CA ASP A 185 1.91 43.62 -20.00
C ASP A 185 2.69 44.66 -19.16
N LEU A 186 2.79 44.46 -17.83
CA LEU A 186 3.44 45.36 -16.85
C LEU A 186 2.79 46.75 -16.69
N SER A 187 1.54 46.96 -17.12
CA SER A 187 0.84 48.27 -16.93
C SER A 187 0.46 48.57 -15.48
N ASP A 188 0.38 47.54 -14.66
CA ASP A 188 0.19 47.57 -13.21
C ASP A 188 1.43 48.07 -12.49
N GLU A 189 2.58 47.46 -12.78
CA GLU A 189 3.88 47.77 -12.18
C GLU A 189 4.61 48.97 -12.84
N ASP A 190 3.89 49.83 -13.57
CA ASP A 190 4.49 50.98 -14.26
C ASP A 190 5.07 52.00 -13.24
N PRO A 191 6.33 52.45 -13.37
CA PRO A 191 6.96 53.36 -12.42
C PRO A 191 6.27 54.73 -12.22
N LEU A 192 5.44 55.20 -13.16
CA LEU A 192 4.67 56.44 -13.02
C LEU A 192 3.42 56.22 -12.16
N THR A 193 2.80 55.04 -12.26
CA THR A 193 1.70 54.59 -11.38
C THR A 193 2.23 54.26 -9.99
N CYS A 194 3.33 53.51 -9.92
CA CYS A 194 3.85 52.91 -8.69
C CYS A 194 4.87 53.77 -7.92
N GLY A 195 5.29 54.93 -8.43
CA GLY A 195 6.28 55.83 -7.79
C GLY A 195 5.93 56.43 -6.43
N ARG A 196 4.93 55.89 -5.72
CA ARG A 196 4.59 56.17 -4.32
C ARG A 196 4.80 54.96 -3.39
N HIS A 197 4.98 53.76 -3.97
CA HIS A 197 5.43 52.54 -3.30
C HIS A 197 6.96 52.54 -3.18
N THR A 198 7.50 51.82 -2.19
CA THR A 198 8.95 51.62 -2.05
C THR A 198 9.26 50.14 -2.25
N ALA A 199 9.69 49.77 -3.46
CA ALA A 199 10.20 48.43 -3.78
C ALA A 199 11.71 48.32 -3.55
N THR A 200 12.20 47.11 -3.32
CA THR A 200 13.63 46.77 -3.26
C THR A 200 13.82 45.36 -3.81
N ASP A 201 14.22 45.31 -5.09
CA ASP A 201 14.49 44.12 -5.91
C ASP A 201 15.90 43.53 -5.68
N PHE A 202 16.62 44.06 -4.69
CA PHE A 202 18.03 43.82 -4.38
C PHE A 202 19.05 43.99 -5.54
N GLU A 203 18.62 44.25 -6.77
CA GLU A 203 19.44 44.28 -7.98
C GLU A 203 20.48 45.38 -8.01
N THR A 204 20.19 46.52 -7.38
CA THR A 204 21.13 47.65 -7.31
C THR A 204 21.78 47.87 -5.94
N GLY A 205 21.31 47.16 -4.90
CA GLY A 205 21.83 47.27 -3.52
C GLY A 205 20.82 46.80 -2.48
N LEU A 206 20.97 47.22 -1.22
CA LEU A 206 20.02 46.92 -0.14
C LEU A 206 18.86 47.92 -0.05
N GLY A 207 18.76 48.87 -0.99
CA GLY A 207 17.77 49.94 -0.95
C GLY A 207 17.84 50.73 0.37
N PRO A 208 16.71 50.95 1.06
CA PRO A 208 16.67 51.63 2.36
C PRO A 208 16.96 50.69 3.56
N TRP A 209 17.20 49.40 3.35
CA TRP A 209 17.32 48.40 4.43
C TRP A 209 18.75 48.29 4.97
N ASN A 210 18.87 48.13 6.29
CA ASN A 210 20.15 47.90 6.98
C ASN A 210 20.22 46.46 7.48
N ARG A 211 21.43 45.87 7.56
CA ARG A 211 21.64 44.46 7.94
C ARG A 211 22.56 44.32 9.13
N SER A 212 22.27 43.36 10.00
CA SER A 212 23.24 42.82 10.95
C SER A 212 24.22 41.87 10.25
N GLU A 213 25.13 41.27 11.02
CA GLU A 213 25.80 40.04 10.63
C GLU A 213 24.76 38.94 10.31
N GLY A 214 25.08 38.06 9.35
CA GLY A 214 24.24 36.91 8.96
C GLY A 214 23.57 36.99 7.58
N TRP A 215 23.27 38.18 7.04
CA TRP A 215 22.65 38.35 5.71
C TRP A 215 23.68 38.69 4.62
N SER A 216 23.69 37.91 3.53
CA SER A 216 24.54 38.12 2.36
C SER A 216 23.69 38.38 1.10
N ARG A 217 24.13 39.25 0.20
CA ARG A 217 23.50 39.46 -1.12
C ARG A 217 24.27 38.62 -2.13
N ASN A 218 23.60 37.76 -2.90
CA ASN A 218 24.26 36.85 -3.83
C ASN A 218 23.40 36.55 -5.07
N HIS A 219 23.96 35.84 -6.05
CA HIS A 219 23.28 35.43 -7.29
C HIS A 219 23.58 33.95 -7.60
N SER A 220 22.72 33.29 -8.39
CA SER A 220 22.82 31.84 -8.61
C SER A 220 23.97 31.44 -9.54
N ALA A 221 24.30 32.27 -10.54
CA ALA A 221 25.34 32.00 -11.56
C ALA A 221 26.79 31.93 -11.02
N GLY A 222 26.99 32.13 -9.71
CA GLY A 222 28.25 31.94 -9.01
C GLY A 222 28.09 31.38 -7.58
N GLY A 223 26.95 30.75 -7.29
CA GLY A 223 26.63 30.22 -5.96
C GLY A 223 27.46 28.99 -5.56
N PRO A 224 27.51 28.64 -4.26
CA PRO A 224 28.10 27.38 -3.81
C PRO A 224 27.27 26.18 -4.31
N GLU A 225 27.94 25.07 -4.65
CA GLU A 225 27.31 23.81 -5.08
C GLU A 225 26.62 23.08 -3.91
N ARG A 226 25.56 23.69 -3.35
CA ARG A 226 24.63 23.06 -2.40
C ARG A 226 23.31 22.75 -3.12
N PRO A 227 22.72 21.55 -2.96
CA PRO A 227 21.41 21.25 -3.53
C PRO A 227 20.33 22.25 -3.13
N SER A 228 20.41 22.75 -1.88
CA SER A 228 19.49 23.69 -1.24
C SER A 228 19.63 25.17 -1.66
N TRP A 229 20.49 25.50 -2.64
CA TRP A 229 20.73 26.88 -3.05
C TRP A 229 19.70 27.39 -4.08
N PRO A 230 19.18 28.64 -3.96
CA PRO A 230 18.28 29.21 -4.97
C PRO A 230 18.95 29.25 -6.35
N ARG A 231 18.31 28.62 -7.34
CA ARG A 231 18.85 28.49 -8.71
C ARG A 231 18.50 29.66 -9.63
N ARG A 232 17.64 30.57 -9.17
CA ARG A 232 17.21 31.81 -9.80
C ARG A 232 16.73 32.80 -8.72
N ASP A 233 16.73 34.09 -9.03
CA ASP A 233 16.03 35.13 -8.25
C ASP A 233 14.51 35.07 -8.46
N HIS A 234 13.77 35.93 -7.76
CA HIS A 234 12.37 36.20 -8.06
C HIS A 234 12.23 37.31 -9.14
N SER A 235 12.82 38.49 -8.90
CA SER A 235 12.60 39.74 -9.65
C SER A 235 12.76 39.65 -11.17
N ARG A 236 13.69 38.79 -11.65
CA ARG A 236 13.96 38.54 -13.07
C ARG A 236 13.74 37.08 -13.50
N ASN A 237 13.50 36.17 -12.55
CA ASN A 237 13.36 34.73 -12.78
C ASN A 237 14.56 34.14 -13.56
N SER A 238 15.80 34.54 -13.21
CA SER A 238 17.07 34.26 -13.91
C SER A 238 18.19 33.85 -12.93
N ALA A 239 19.18 33.09 -13.39
CA ALA A 239 20.33 32.74 -12.55
C ALA A 239 21.30 33.93 -12.32
N GLN A 240 21.20 35.01 -13.11
CA GLN A 240 22.02 36.21 -12.93
C GLN A 240 21.40 37.23 -11.97
N GLY A 241 20.15 37.02 -11.53
CA GLY A 241 19.48 37.90 -10.59
C GLY A 241 20.04 37.80 -9.16
N SER A 242 19.83 38.84 -8.35
CA SER A 242 20.55 39.08 -7.10
C SER A 242 19.65 39.23 -5.86
N PHE A 243 19.44 38.15 -5.13
CA PHE A 243 18.61 38.10 -3.92
C PHE A 243 19.43 38.22 -2.61
N LEU A 244 18.74 38.31 -1.47
CA LEU A 244 19.33 38.26 -0.13
C LEU A 244 19.21 36.84 0.46
N VAL A 245 20.27 36.33 1.10
CA VAL A 245 20.37 34.95 1.57
C VAL A 245 21.23 34.81 2.83
N SER A 246 20.80 33.91 3.72
CA SER A 246 21.52 33.48 4.91
C SER A 246 21.76 31.97 4.90
N VAL A 247 22.92 31.57 5.45
CA VAL A 247 23.41 30.19 5.65
C VAL A 247 24.13 30.09 7.01
N ALA A 248 23.62 30.80 8.01
CA ALA A 248 24.25 30.99 9.32
C ALA A 248 24.36 29.69 10.13
N GLU A 249 25.26 29.68 11.13
CA GLU A 249 25.40 28.56 12.06
C GLU A 249 24.23 28.53 13.07
N PRO A 250 23.85 27.34 13.59
CA PRO A 250 22.71 27.21 14.51
C PRO A 250 22.86 28.07 15.77
N GLY A 251 21.94 29.02 15.96
CA GLY A 251 21.82 29.84 17.17
C GLY A 251 22.00 31.35 16.98
N THR A 252 22.47 31.83 15.82
CA THR A 252 22.56 33.27 15.52
C THR A 252 21.58 33.68 14.41
N PRO A 253 20.42 34.31 14.74
CA PRO A 253 19.48 34.79 13.73
C PRO A 253 20.08 35.95 12.93
N ALA A 254 19.98 35.88 11.60
CA ALA A 254 20.34 36.97 10.71
C ALA A 254 19.22 38.02 10.70
N ILE A 255 19.51 39.29 11.01
CA ILE A 255 18.49 40.35 11.14
C ILE A 255 18.67 41.40 10.03
N LEU A 256 17.59 41.65 9.29
CA LEU A 256 17.45 42.78 8.36
C LEU A 256 16.46 43.78 8.98
N SER A 257 16.80 45.07 8.99
CA SER A 257 16.01 46.13 9.62
C SER A 257 15.65 47.25 8.64
N SER A 258 14.44 47.77 8.76
CA SER A 258 13.94 48.91 7.98
C SER A 258 14.47 50.25 8.51
N PRO A 259 14.24 51.36 7.80
CA PRO A 259 14.20 52.70 8.41
C PRO A 259 13.12 52.79 9.49
N GLU A 260 13.13 53.89 10.26
CA GLU A 260 12.01 54.25 11.13
C GLU A 260 10.82 54.75 10.31
N PHE A 261 9.64 54.16 10.53
CA PHE A 261 8.37 54.58 9.94
C PHE A 261 7.52 55.37 10.95
N GLN A 262 6.73 56.30 10.42
CA GLN A 262 5.72 57.06 11.17
C GLN A 262 4.54 56.14 11.56
N ALA A 263 3.84 56.47 12.64
CA ALA A 263 2.66 55.72 13.09
C ALA A 263 1.58 55.65 11.99
N SER A 264 1.13 54.44 11.62
CA SER A 264 0.20 54.20 10.50
C SER A 264 -1.20 54.79 10.71
N GLY A 265 -1.61 54.98 11.97
CA GLY A 265 -2.90 55.56 12.31
C GLY A 265 -4.09 54.73 11.82
N ALA A 266 -4.97 55.33 11.01
CA ALA A 266 -6.18 54.70 10.49
C ALA A 266 -6.00 54.03 9.12
N SER A 267 -4.77 53.91 8.63
CA SER A 267 -4.42 53.40 7.30
C SER A 267 -3.30 52.36 7.39
N ASN A 268 -3.56 51.13 6.94
CA ASN A 268 -2.62 50.00 7.07
C ASN A 268 -1.34 50.25 6.25
N CYS A 269 -0.16 50.14 6.87
CA CYS A 269 1.10 50.04 6.13
C CYS A 269 1.33 48.58 5.76
N SER A 270 1.11 48.18 4.51
CA SER A 270 1.41 46.81 4.06
C SER A 270 2.86 46.66 3.60
N LEU A 271 3.50 45.56 4.02
CA LEU A 271 4.72 45.02 3.45
C LEU A 271 4.38 43.71 2.72
N ILE A 272 4.81 43.62 1.46
CA ILE A 272 4.85 42.41 0.65
C ILE A 272 6.32 42.00 0.53
N PHE A 273 6.60 40.71 0.60
CA PHE A 273 7.95 40.17 0.40
C PHE A 273 7.91 38.75 -0.14
N TYR A 274 9.00 38.36 -0.81
CA TYR A 274 9.20 36.98 -1.25
C TYR A 274 10.26 36.32 -0.38
N HIS A 275 10.06 35.05 -0.06
CA HIS A 275 10.97 34.28 0.78
C HIS A 275 11.20 32.87 0.24
N TYR A 276 12.29 32.26 0.70
CA TYR A 276 12.76 30.94 0.29
C TYR A 276 13.26 30.19 1.51
N LEU A 277 12.80 28.95 1.70
CA LEU A 277 13.22 28.06 2.78
C LEU A 277 13.50 26.68 2.18
N HIS A 278 14.77 26.29 2.08
CA HIS A 278 15.14 25.01 1.45
C HIS A 278 16.35 24.36 2.12
N GLY A 279 16.34 23.04 2.24
CA GLY A 279 17.40 22.18 2.77
C GLY A 279 17.31 21.86 4.27
N SER A 280 16.26 22.27 4.99
CA SER A 280 16.09 21.94 6.42
C SER A 280 14.72 22.36 6.99
N GLU A 281 13.99 21.43 7.61
CA GLU A 281 12.74 21.72 8.34
C GLU A 281 12.93 22.69 9.52
N ALA A 282 14.14 22.77 10.07
CA ALA A 282 14.50 23.73 11.11
C ALA A 282 14.73 25.16 10.58
N GLY A 283 14.55 25.40 9.27
CA GLY A 283 14.50 26.73 8.67
C GLY A 283 13.30 27.53 9.21
N CYS A 284 13.52 28.80 9.57
CA CYS A 284 12.49 29.64 10.16
C CYS A 284 12.71 31.12 9.78
N LEU A 285 11.67 31.80 9.32
CA LEU A 285 11.66 33.24 9.06
C LEU A 285 10.64 33.91 9.98
N GLN A 286 11.03 35.00 10.63
CA GLN A 286 10.20 35.74 11.57
C GLN A 286 10.20 37.23 11.26
N LEU A 287 9.01 37.85 11.25
CA LEU A 287 8.82 39.29 11.07
C LEU A 287 8.36 39.89 12.40
N PHE A 288 9.17 40.76 12.96
CA PHE A 288 8.89 41.49 14.19
C PHE A 288 8.66 42.99 13.93
N LEU A 289 7.84 43.59 14.78
CA LEU A 289 7.57 45.02 14.86
C LEU A 289 8.20 45.59 16.14
N GLN A 290 9.22 46.42 15.99
CA GLN A 290 9.82 47.17 17.09
C GLN A 290 9.19 48.56 17.17
N THR A 291 8.34 48.80 18.16
CA THR A 291 7.78 50.14 18.42
C THR A 291 8.79 51.04 19.12
N LEU A 292 8.76 52.33 18.78
CA LEU A 292 9.70 53.36 19.25
C LEU A 292 8.93 54.48 19.96
N GLY A 293 9.22 54.69 21.25
CA GLY A 293 8.61 55.77 22.04
C GLY A 293 8.70 55.53 23.55
N SER A 294 8.56 56.59 24.35
CA SER A 294 8.62 56.53 25.82
C SER A 294 7.39 55.88 26.49
N SER A 295 6.32 55.63 25.73
CA SER A 295 5.11 54.90 26.15
C SER A 295 4.95 53.53 25.47
N ALA A 296 5.92 53.11 24.66
CA ALA A 296 5.85 51.91 23.84
C ALA A 296 6.30 50.66 24.63
N PRO A 297 5.82 49.44 24.29
CA PRO A 297 6.40 48.21 24.81
C PRO A 297 7.86 48.09 24.39
N GLN A 298 8.73 47.70 25.35
CA GLN A 298 10.17 47.60 25.11
C GLN A 298 10.59 46.35 24.33
N ALA A 299 9.75 45.31 24.30
CA ALA A 299 9.99 44.08 23.56
C ALA A 299 9.37 44.14 22.15
N PRO A 300 10.03 43.60 21.12
CA PRO A 300 9.49 43.54 19.77
C PRO A 300 8.30 42.57 19.67
N VAL A 301 7.26 42.96 18.92
CA VAL A 301 6.04 42.15 18.72
C VAL A 301 6.21 41.27 17.49
N LEU A 302 6.02 39.96 17.61
CA LEU A 302 6.01 39.04 16.47
C LEU A 302 4.71 39.23 15.66
N LEU A 303 4.82 39.54 14.36
CA LEU A 303 3.68 39.68 13.45
C LEU A 303 3.49 38.46 12.53
N ARG A 304 4.58 37.82 12.09
CA ARG A 304 4.54 36.64 11.22
C ARG A 304 5.68 35.68 11.54
N ARG A 305 5.41 34.38 11.42
CA ARG A 305 6.40 33.29 11.47
C ARG A 305 6.12 32.33 10.32
N ARG A 306 7.16 31.89 9.62
CA ARG A 306 7.14 30.81 8.63
C ARG A 306 8.24 29.81 8.99
N ARG A 307 8.02 28.52 8.75
CA ARG A 307 8.89 27.40 9.14
C ARG A 307 8.83 26.30 8.09
N GLY A 308 9.81 25.40 8.11
CA GLY A 308 9.78 24.15 7.36
C GLY A 308 10.43 24.23 5.98
N GLU A 309 10.34 23.12 5.27
CA GLU A 309 10.85 22.89 3.93
C GLU A 309 9.85 23.34 2.84
N LEU A 310 10.20 24.34 2.02
CA LEU A 310 9.35 24.89 0.95
C LEU A 310 9.87 24.57 -0.47
N GLY A 311 10.97 23.83 -0.60
CA GLY A 311 11.51 23.40 -1.89
C GLY A 311 12.18 24.51 -2.70
N THR A 312 12.23 24.33 -4.02
CA THR A 312 12.94 25.25 -4.95
C THR A 312 12.14 26.48 -5.38
N ALA A 313 11.06 26.83 -4.67
CA ALA A 313 10.15 27.92 -4.98
C ALA A 313 10.41 29.18 -4.14
N TRP A 314 10.24 30.35 -4.76
CA TRP A 314 10.06 31.61 -4.04
C TRP A 314 8.58 31.77 -3.67
N VAL A 315 8.30 32.20 -2.44
CA VAL A 315 6.95 32.27 -1.88
C VAL A 315 6.64 33.69 -1.43
N ARG A 316 5.55 34.26 -1.96
CA ARG A 316 5.02 35.56 -1.56
C ARG A 316 4.29 35.50 -0.21
N ASP A 317 4.59 36.43 0.68
CA ASP A 317 3.80 36.70 1.90
C ASP A 317 3.47 38.20 1.99
N ARG A 318 2.40 38.53 2.70
CA ARG A 318 1.91 39.89 2.92
C ARG A 318 1.57 40.08 4.40
N VAL A 319 2.00 41.21 4.96
CA VAL A 319 1.68 41.63 6.33
C VAL A 319 1.22 43.09 6.32
N ASP A 320 -0.04 43.30 6.70
CA ASP A 320 -0.62 44.61 6.92
C ASP A 320 -0.32 45.08 8.36
N ILE A 321 0.38 46.21 8.51
CA ILE A 321 0.87 46.74 9.80
C ILE A 321 0.04 47.94 10.24
N GLN A 322 -0.52 47.85 11.44
CA GLN A 322 -1.15 48.96 12.17
C GLN A 322 -0.33 49.27 13.42
N SER A 323 0.16 50.50 13.56
CA SER A 323 0.84 50.97 14.77
C SER A 323 0.40 52.39 15.15
N ALA A 324 0.15 52.59 16.45
CA ALA A 324 -0.12 53.89 17.05
C ALA A 324 1.15 54.67 17.42
N HIS A 325 2.33 54.06 17.27
CA HIS A 325 3.64 54.62 17.55
C HIS A 325 4.56 54.49 16.32
N PRO A 326 5.60 55.34 16.19
CA PRO A 326 6.68 55.10 15.24
C PRO A 326 7.26 53.69 15.41
N PHE A 327 7.72 53.07 14.33
CA PHE A 327 8.11 51.66 14.36
C PHE A 327 9.22 51.33 13.35
N GLN A 328 9.90 50.22 13.62
CA GLN A 328 10.86 49.57 12.72
C GLN A 328 10.42 48.13 12.47
N ILE A 329 10.60 47.65 11.24
CA ILE A 329 10.36 46.26 10.85
C ILE A 329 11.68 45.50 10.93
N LEU A 330 11.66 44.34 11.57
CA LEU A 330 12.82 43.45 11.72
C LEU A 330 12.50 42.06 11.13
N LEU A 331 13.22 41.67 10.09
CA LEU A 331 13.14 40.35 9.45
C LEU A 331 14.30 39.49 9.96
N ALA A 332 13.97 38.46 10.75
CA ALA A 332 14.93 37.55 11.38
C ALA A 332 14.87 36.16 10.74
N GLY A 333 15.94 35.77 10.05
CA GLY A 333 16.11 34.44 9.47
C GLY A 333 16.95 33.52 10.37
N GLN A 334 16.47 32.30 10.60
CA GLN A 334 17.18 31.22 11.29
C GLN A 334 17.33 30.02 10.34
N THR A 335 18.57 29.58 10.16
CA THR A 335 18.94 28.47 9.26
C THR A 335 19.10 27.16 10.03
N GLY A 336 18.32 26.15 9.62
CA GLY A 336 18.51 24.77 10.09
C GLY A 336 19.79 24.13 9.51
N PRO A 337 20.25 22.99 10.05
CA PRO A 337 21.42 22.28 9.53
C PRO A 337 21.25 21.92 8.04
N GLY A 338 22.15 22.41 7.18
CA GLY A 338 22.08 22.24 5.71
C GLY A 338 21.16 23.21 4.97
N GLY A 339 20.31 23.93 5.71
CA GLY A 339 19.29 24.82 5.16
C GLY A 339 19.80 26.17 4.69
N VAL A 340 18.95 26.83 3.91
CA VAL A 340 19.14 28.16 3.32
C VAL A 340 17.86 28.96 3.53
N VAL A 341 17.99 30.20 4.02
CA VAL A 341 16.88 31.16 4.11
C VAL A 341 17.14 32.31 3.16
N GLY A 342 16.24 32.56 2.21
CA GLY A 342 16.29 33.65 1.25
C GLY A 342 15.18 34.69 1.45
N LEU A 343 15.45 35.92 1.02
CA LEU A 343 14.52 37.04 0.92
C LEU A 343 14.73 37.76 -0.42
N ASP A 344 13.64 38.13 -1.08
CA ASP A 344 13.63 38.88 -2.33
C ASP A 344 12.45 39.86 -2.38
N ASP A 345 12.49 40.82 -3.32
CA ASP A 345 11.41 41.77 -3.64
C ASP A 345 10.64 42.34 -2.43
N LEU A 346 11.30 43.21 -1.64
CA LEU A 346 10.67 43.87 -0.48
C LEU A 346 9.88 45.11 -0.91
N ILE A 347 8.54 45.07 -0.82
CA ILE A 347 7.65 46.11 -1.36
C ILE A 347 6.75 46.71 -0.28
N LEU A 348 6.86 48.02 -0.07
CA LEU A 348 6.11 48.80 0.93
C LEU A 348 5.08 49.73 0.28
N SER A 349 3.85 49.71 0.82
CA SER A 349 2.74 50.62 0.44
C SER A 349 3.04 52.11 0.64
N ASP A 350 2.32 52.99 -0.08
CA ASP A 350 2.42 54.46 0.07
C ASP A 350 1.96 54.98 1.46
N HIS A 351 1.38 54.10 2.27
CA HIS A 351 1.01 54.32 3.67
C HIS A 351 2.24 54.17 4.62
N CYS A 352 3.29 53.45 4.21
CA CYS A 352 4.52 53.22 4.99
C CYS A 352 5.50 54.41 4.89
N ARG A 353 5.21 55.52 5.58
CA ARG A 353 6.00 56.77 5.46
C ARG A 353 7.22 56.78 6.39
N PRO A 354 8.46 56.92 5.87
CA PRO A 354 9.65 57.03 6.71
C PRO A 354 9.68 58.35 7.50
N VAL A 355 10.41 58.37 8.61
CA VAL A 355 10.72 59.60 9.36
C VAL A 355 11.80 60.39 8.59
N PRO A 356 11.60 61.69 8.26
CA PRO A 356 12.62 62.46 7.53
C PRO A 356 13.83 62.79 8.42
N GLU A 357 15.03 62.39 8.01
CA GLU A 357 16.27 62.82 8.67
C GLU A 357 16.49 64.33 8.50
N VAL A 358 16.54 65.06 9.62
CA VAL A 358 16.89 66.49 9.62
C VAL A 358 18.40 66.63 9.73
N SER A 359 19.04 67.11 8.66
CA SER A 359 20.50 67.28 8.61
C SER A 359 21.01 68.38 9.56
N THR A 360 21.41 68.00 10.78
CA THR A 360 22.20 68.87 11.68
C THR A 360 23.66 68.42 11.72
N LEU A 361 24.50 69.12 10.95
CA LEU A 361 25.96 69.00 11.01
C LEU A 361 26.54 69.72 12.25
N GLN A 362 27.77 69.31 12.60
CA GLN A 362 28.74 69.91 13.53
C GLN A 362 28.68 69.52 15.03
N PRO A 363 29.83 69.52 15.74
CA PRO A 363 30.08 68.57 16.83
C PRO A 363 30.47 69.20 18.19
N LEU A 364 30.60 68.36 19.22
CA LEU A 364 31.14 68.70 20.54
C LEU A 364 32.21 67.66 21.00
N PRO A 365 33.07 68.00 22.00
CA PRO A 365 34.39 67.36 22.19
C PRO A 365 34.37 66.01 22.94
N PRO A 366 35.50 65.24 22.92
CA PRO A 366 35.55 63.89 23.47
C PRO A 366 35.58 63.85 25.00
N GLY A 367 34.63 63.11 25.60
CA GLY A 367 34.62 62.73 27.01
C GLY A 367 35.29 61.36 27.24
N PRO A 368 36.22 61.20 28.20
CA PRO A 368 36.88 59.91 28.43
C PRO A 368 36.07 58.93 29.28
N TRP A 369 36.12 57.66 28.85
CA TRP A 369 35.97 56.43 29.66
C TRP A 369 34.58 56.11 30.23
N ALA A 370 34.04 54.97 29.81
CA ALA A 370 32.82 54.40 30.38
C ALA A 370 33.08 53.85 31.80
N PRO A 371 32.26 54.19 32.81
CA PRO A 371 32.22 53.47 34.07
C PRO A 371 31.58 52.08 33.89
N VAL A 372 32.11 51.09 34.61
CA VAL A 372 31.51 49.74 34.68
C VAL A 372 30.12 49.82 35.33
N PRO A 373 29.09 49.12 34.82
CA PRO A 373 27.77 49.10 35.45
C PRO A 373 27.82 48.57 36.89
N GLN A 374 27.30 49.35 37.84
CA GLN A 374 26.96 48.87 39.18
C GLN A 374 25.49 48.43 39.24
N PRO A 375 25.13 47.41 40.03
CA PRO A 375 23.75 46.94 40.15
C PRO A 375 22.89 47.90 41.00
N LEU A 376 21.62 48.00 40.65
CA LEU A 376 20.57 48.75 41.37
C LEU A 376 19.38 47.82 41.73
N PRO A 377 18.44 48.24 42.61
CA PRO A 377 18.03 47.38 43.72
C PRO A 377 16.80 46.47 43.45
N PRO A 378 16.62 45.41 44.26
CA PRO A 378 15.54 44.44 44.08
C PRO A 378 14.25 44.79 44.86
N SER A 379 13.15 45.09 44.17
CA SER A 379 11.79 44.90 44.75
C SER A 379 10.63 44.96 43.72
N SER A 380 10.43 43.90 42.95
CA SER A 380 9.09 43.45 42.50
C SER A 380 9.14 41.99 42.05
N ARG A 381 9.27 41.05 42.99
CA ARG A 381 9.07 39.61 42.70
C ARG A 381 7.58 39.33 42.58
N LEU A 382 7.14 38.72 41.47
CA LEU A 382 6.15 37.61 41.41
C LEU A 382 5.81 37.26 39.94
N GLN A 383 6.81 36.90 39.13
CA GLN A 383 6.74 36.15 37.86
C GLN A 383 8.12 36.19 37.20
N ASP A 384 9.02 35.26 37.59
CA ASP A 384 10.33 34.97 36.95
C ASP A 384 11.04 33.85 37.74
N SER A 385 10.48 32.64 37.71
CA SER A 385 10.96 31.47 38.47
C SER A 385 11.34 30.27 37.60
N CYS A 386 10.91 30.25 36.32
CA CYS A 386 11.14 29.14 35.41
C CYS A 386 12.35 29.39 34.49
N LYS A 387 13.00 28.31 34.05
CA LYS A 387 14.10 28.41 33.07
C LYS A 387 13.55 28.80 31.70
N GLN A 388 14.38 29.46 30.90
CA GLN A 388 14.03 29.82 29.52
C GLN A 388 13.56 28.57 28.74
N GLY A 389 12.33 28.62 28.22
CA GLY A 389 11.67 27.52 27.51
C GLY A 389 10.74 26.64 28.36
N HIS A 390 10.77 26.72 29.70
CA HIS A 390 9.78 26.01 30.54
C HIS A 390 8.48 26.82 30.63
N PHE A 391 7.33 26.14 30.62
CA PHE A 391 6.02 26.73 30.85
C PHE A 391 5.80 26.98 32.36
N ALA A 392 4.98 27.98 32.72
CA ALA A 392 4.84 28.45 34.09
C ALA A 392 3.37 28.55 34.50
N CYS A 393 2.91 27.63 35.36
CA CYS A 393 1.56 27.62 35.91
C CYS A 393 1.62 27.83 37.43
N GLY A 394 1.35 29.07 37.85
CA GLY A 394 1.51 29.50 39.24
C GLY A 394 2.96 29.37 39.74
N ASP A 395 3.16 28.53 40.76
CA ASP A 395 4.49 28.22 41.33
C ASP A 395 5.19 27.04 40.65
N LEU A 396 4.53 26.33 39.70
CA LEU A 396 5.07 25.16 39.01
C LEU A 396 5.69 25.56 37.65
N CYS A 397 6.82 24.93 37.32
CA CYS A 397 7.51 25.09 36.03
C CYS A 397 7.51 23.76 35.28
N VAL A 398 6.68 23.63 34.26
CA VAL A 398 6.59 22.44 33.40
C VAL A 398 7.68 22.52 32.31
N PRO A 399 8.54 21.50 32.14
CA PRO A 399 9.58 21.51 31.11
C PRO A 399 8.99 21.24 29.71
N PRO A 400 9.70 21.58 28.61
CA PRO A 400 9.20 21.40 27.24
C PRO A 400 8.73 19.97 26.91
N GLU A 401 9.41 18.97 27.47
CA GLU A 401 9.12 17.55 27.28
C GLU A 401 7.88 17.02 28.03
N GLN A 402 7.22 17.87 28.82
CA GLN A 402 5.96 17.58 29.54
C GLN A 402 4.83 18.55 29.16
N LEU A 403 5.01 19.34 28.09
CA LEU A 403 3.95 20.19 27.54
C LEU A 403 3.26 19.42 26.41
N CYS A 404 1.93 19.33 26.44
CA CYS A 404 1.13 18.52 25.51
C CYS A 404 1.35 17.01 25.63
N ASP A 405 1.68 16.48 26.82
CA ASP A 405 1.99 15.05 27.03
C ASP A 405 0.79 14.18 27.46
N PHE A 406 -0.42 14.75 27.45
CA PHE A 406 -1.68 14.13 27.86
C PHE A 406 -1.78 13.77 29.36
N GLU A 407 -0.94 14.34 30.24
CA GLU A 407 -1.10 14.29 31.69
C GLU A 407 -1.21 15.71 32.29
N GLU A 408 -2.25 16.00 33.08
CA GLU A 408 -2.39 17.30 33.76
C GLU A 408 -1.38 17.42 34.92
N GLN A 409 -0.34 18.27 34.79
CA GLN A 409 0.59 18.56 35.90
C GLN A 409 0.24 19.88 36.58
N CYS A 410 -0.25 20.86 35.81
CA CYS A 410 -0.83 22.09 36.30
C CYS A 410 -2.24 21.83 36.88
N ALA A 411 -2.56 22.43 38.03
CA ALA A 411 -3.81 22.19 38.78
C ALA A 411 -5.12 22.70 38.11
N GLY A 412 -5.09 22.94 36.80
CA GLY A 412 -6.22 23.31 35.95
C GLY A 412 -5.98 23.02 34.46
N GLY A 413 -5.03 22.13 34.12
CA GLY A 413 -4.74 21.75 32.74
C GLY A 413 -4.21 22.90 31.85
N GLU A 414 -3.55 23.90 32.42
CA GLU A 414 -3.05 25.08 31.67
C GLU A 414 -1.92 24.74 30.67
N ASP A 415 -1.23 23.63 30.96
CA ASP A 415 -0.28 22.89 30.12
C ASP A 415 -0.99 22.30 28.88
N GLU A 416 -2.06 21.53 29.09
CA GLU A 416 -2.75 20.77 28.02
C GLU A 416 -3.78 21.59 27.21
N GLN A 417 -4.20 22.77 27.70
CA GLN A 417 -5.22 23.64 27.08
C GLN A 417 -4.88 24.18 25.68
N ALA A 418 -3.66 24.02 25.19
CA ALA A 418 -3.21 24.50 23.88
C ALA A 418 -2.71 23.37 22.96
N CYS A 419 -3.17 22.14 23.19
CA CYS A 419 -2.60 20.92 22.60
C CYS A 419 -3.57 20.22 21.63
N GLY A 420 -4.01 20.95 20.60
CA GLY A 420 -4.83 20.45 19.48
C GLY A 420 -6.33 20.31 19.76
N THR A 421 -6.75 20.02 21.00
CA THR A 421 -8.17 19.95 21.38
C THR A 421 -8.79 21.35 21.43
N THR A 422 -9.82 21.63 20.61
CA THR A 422 -10.54 22.91 20.64
C THR A 422 -11.91 22.87 19.93
N ASP A 423 -12.80 23.72 20.45
CA ASP A 423 -14.06 24.19 19.86
C ASP A 423 -13.89 25.45 19.00
N PHE A 424 -12.65 25.87 18.73
CA PHE A 424 -12.25 27.13 18.08
C PHE A 424 -12.78 28.45 18.68
N GLU A 425 -13.60 28.43 19.73
CA GLU A 425 -14.11 29.65 20.40
C GLU A 425 -13.00 30.45 21.07
N SER A 426 -12.03 29.77 21.67
CA SER A 426 -10.89 30.41 22.32
C SER A 426 -10.00 31.16 21.31
N LEU A 427 -9.52 32.36 21.67
CA LEU A 427 -8.62 33.17 20.83
C LEU A 427 -7.26 32.48 20.54
N LYS A 428 -6.93 31.41 21.26
CA LYS A 428 -5.75 30.57 21.02
C LYS A 428 -6.00 29.41 20.05
N ALA A 429 -7.26 29.14 19.67
CA ALA A 429 -7.65 28.11 18.70
C ALA A 429 -6.96 26.75 18.92
N GLY A 430 -6.88 26.26 20.17
CA GLY A 430 -6.24 24.98 20.50
C GLY A 430 -4.75 24.87 20.20
N GLY A 431 -4.06 25.98 19.93
CA GLY A 431 -2.66 26.00 19.48
C GLY A 431 -2.45 25.74 17.99
N TRP A 432 -3.52 25.57 17.20
CA TRP A 432 -3.42 25.36 15.75
C TRP A 432 -2.86 26.60 15.03
N GLU A 433 -1.74 26.45 14.32
CA GLU A 433 -1.07 27.51 13.55
C GLU A 433 -1.15 27.26 12.04
N ASP A 434 -1.54 28.27 11.26
CA ASP A 434 -1.54 28.22 9.78
C ASP A 434 -0.10 28.18 9.24
N ALA A 435 0.20 27.13 8.49
CA ALA A 435 1.46 26.89 7.79
C ALA A 435 1.32 27.05 6.27
N SER A 436 0.19 27.61 5.80
CA SER A 436 -0.13 27.69 4.37
C SER A 436 0.74 28.70 3.62
N VAL A 437 1.11 28.35 2.39
CA VAL A 437 1.98 29.14 1.49
C VAL A 437 1.35 29.43 0.12
N GLY A 438 0.15 28.90 -0.14
CA GLY A 438 -0.58 29.08 -1.40
C GLY A 438 -1.65 30.16 -1.37
N ARG A 439 -2.58 30.08 -2.33
CA ARG A 439 -3.81 30.91 -2.42
C ARG A 439 -4.89 30.52 -1.42
N LEU A 440 -4.70 29.42 -0.71
CA LEU A 440 -5.57 28.97 0.38
C LEU A 440 -4.81 29.13 1.71
N GLN A 441 -5.51 29.55 2.75
CA GLN A 441 -5.04 29.57 4.14
C GLN A 441 -6.15 29.06 5.06
N TRP A 442 -5.76 28.52 6.22
CA TRP A 442 -6.70 28.21 7.29
C TRP A 442 -6.95 29.46 8.13
N ARG A 443 -8.23 29.84 8.27
CA ARG A 443 -8.64 31.01 9.05
C ARG A 443 -9.83 30.68 9.93
N ARG A 444 -9.77 31.12 11.19
CA ARG A 444 -10.90 31.11 12.10
C ARG A 444 -11.94 32.15 11.65
N LEU A 445 -13.19 31.73 11.45
CA LEU A 445 -14.33 32.57 11.08
C LEU A 445 -15.43 32.50 12.14
N SER A 446 -16.25 33.55 12.24
CA SER A 446 -17.55 33.49 12.90
C SER A 446 -18.63 33.01 11.92
N ALA A 447 -19.55 32.16 12.37
CA ALA A 447 -20.69 31.74 11.56
C ALA A 447 -21.58 32.90 11.07
N GLN A 448 -21.53 34.07 11.72
CA GLN A 448 -22.25 35.27 11.29
C GLN A 448 -21.60 35.97 10.07
N GLU A 449 -20.34 35.67 9.76
CA GLU A 449 -19.60 36.27 8.64
C GLU A 449 -19.66 35.40 7.36
N SER A 450 -20.06 34.13 7.46
CA SER A 450 -20.15 33.23 6.31
C SER A 450 -21.44 33.43 5.48
N GLN A 451 -21.34 34.11 4.34
CA GLN A 451 -22.42 34.17 3.34
C GLN A 451 -22.54 32.86 2.55
N GLY A 452 -22.92 31.75 3.20
CA GLY A 452 -23.06 30.47 2.50
C GLY A 452 -23.51 29.22 3.27
N SER A 453 -23.80 29.27 4.58
CA SER A 453 -24.22 28.08 5.33
C SER A 453 -25.46 28.29 6.22
N SER A 454 -26.24 27.22 6.41
CA SER A 454 -27.53 27.28 7.10
C SER A 454 -27.45 26.90 8.58
N ALA A 455 -27.52 27.91 9.45
CA ALA A 455 -28.12 27.87 10.80
C ALA A 455 -27.67 26.81 11.83
N ALA A 456 -26.64 26.00 11.56
CA ALA A 456 -26.25 24.87 12.40
C ALA A 456 -25.07 25.16 13.36
N ALA A 457 -24.13 26.03 12.97
CA ALA A 457 -23.03 26.47 13.83
C ALA A 457 -23.38 27.83 14.45
N ALA A 458 -23.37 27.90 15.78
CA ALA A 458 -23.55 29.13 16.55
C ALA A 458 -22.26 29.42 17.31
N GLY A 459 -21.23 29.88 16.58
CA GLY A 459 -19.87 29.93 17.11
C GLY A 459 -18.81 30.31 16.08
N HIS A 460 -17.57 29.94 16.38
CA HIS A 460 -16.40 30.02 15.52
C HIS A 460 -15.98 28.63 15.01
N PHE A 461 -15.40 28.58 13.82
CA PHE A 461 -14.83 27.36 13.25
C PHE A 461 -13.60 27.69 12.39
N LEU A 462 -12.79 26.68 12.07
CA LEU A 462 -11.64 26.83 11.18
C LEU A 462 -12.07 26.55 9.73
N SER A 463 -11.81 27.47 8.81
CA SER A 463 -12.24 27.38 7.41
C SER A 463 -11.09 27.61 6.45
N LEU A 464 -11.11 26.92 5.31
CA LEU A 464 -10.32 27.31 4.15
C LEU A 464 -10.81 28.66 3.62
N GLN A 465 -9.87 29.58 3.39
CA GLN A 465 -10.13 30.94 2.92
C GLN A 465 -9.06 31.37 1.89
N ARG A 466 -9.40 32.36 1.05
CA ARG A 466 -8.43 32.98 0.12
C ARG A 466 -7.25 33.59 0.88
N ALA A 467 -6.06 33.47 0.31
CA ALA A 467 -4.78 33.92 0.86
C ALA A 467 -3.93 34.64 -0.21
N TRP A 468 -2.86 35.31 0.25
CA TRP A 468 -2.03 36.16 -0.60
C TRP A 468 -0.88 35.44 -1.32
N GLY A 469 -0.60 34.18 -0.95
CA GLY A 469 0.41 33.35 -1.62
C GLY A 469 -0.02 33.02 -3.05
N GLN A 470 0.95 32.90 -3.97
CA GLN A 470 0.64 32.72 -5.39
C GLN A 470 0.38 31.26 -5.79
N LEU A 471 0.85 30.30 -4.98
CA LEU A 471 0.87 28.87 -5.31
C LEU A 471 -0.53 28.23 -5.22
N SER A 472 -0.79 27.24 -6.08
CA SER A 472 -1.99 26.39 -6.03
C SER A 472 -1.83 25.16 -5.13
N THR A 473 -0.96 25.23 -4.11
CA THR A 473 -0.72 24.17 -3.12
C THR A 473 -1.87 24.07 -2.12
N GLU A 474 -1.95 22.95 -1.37
CA GLU A 474 -2.94 22.80 -0.31
C GLU A 474 -2.70 23.81 0.82
N ALA A 475 -3.78 24.16 1.54
CA ALA A 475 -3.67 24.85 2.82
C ALA A 475 -3.32 23.85 3.92
N ARG A 476 -2.45 24.26 4.85
CA ARG A 476 -1.87 23.41 5.89
C ARG A 476 -1.95 24.12 7.23
N VAL A 477 -2.42 23.43 8.27
CA VAL A 477 -2.48 23.96 9.65
C VAL A 477 -2.01 22.88 10.61
N LEU A 478 -1.15 23.25 11.56
CA LEU A 478 -0.40 22.33 12.42
C LEU A 478 -0.76 22.53 13.89
N THR A 479 -0.82 21.45 14.67
CA THR A 479 -0.76 21.52 16.13
C THR A 479 0.64 21.89 16.62
N PRO A 480 0.81 22.27 17.90
CA PRO A 480 2.09 22.12 18.58
C PRO A 480 2.54 20.65 18.61
N LEU A 481 3.77 20.42 19.06
CA LEU A 481 4.31 19.08 19.28
C LEU A 481 3.57 18.43 20.45
N LEU A 482 2.87 17.33 20.18
CA LEU A 482 2.16 16.49 21.15
C LEU A 482 3.12 15.41 21.67
N GLY A 483 2.98 14.98 22.92
CA GLY A 483 3.80 13.94 23.53
C GLY A 483 3.43 12.52 23.10
N PRO A 484 4.13 11.50 23.63
CA PRO A 484 3.87 10.09 23.29
C PRO A 484 2.45 9.64 23.68
N SER A 485 1.74 8.97 22.77
CA SER A 485 0.34 8.57 22.98
C SER A 485 0.16 7.09 23.33
N GLY A 486 -0.96 6.78 24.01
CA GLY A 486 -1.46 5.42 24.23
C GLY A 486 -2.20 4.86 23.00
N PRO A 487 -2.28 3.52 22.85
CA PRO A 487 -2.89 2.86 21.67
C PRO A 487 -4.40 3.09 21.51
N SER A 488 -5.04 3.72 22.48
CA SER A 488 -6.45 4.13 22.47
C SER A 488 -6.67 5.57 21.99
N CYS A 489 -5.64 6.28 21.52
CA CYS A 489 -5.75 7.68 21.11
C CYS A 489 -6.70 7.84 19.91
N GLU A 490 -7.89 8.37 20.16
CA GLU A 490 -8.91 8.71 19.16
C GLU A 490 -9.01 10.25 19.02
N LEU A 491 -8.96 10.75 17.78
CA LEU A 491 -9.33 12.12 17.45
C LEU A 491 -10.76 12.14 16.89
N HIS A 492 -11.65 12.86 17.56
CA HIS A 492 -12.96 13.21 17.03
C HIS A 492 -12.88 14.59 16.36
N LEU A 493 -13.54 14.76 15.22
CA LEU A 493 -13.64 16.06 14.54
C LEU A 493 -15.02 16.24 13.87
N ALA A 494 -15.51 17.47 13.81
CA ALA A 494 -16.58 17.85 12.88
C ALA A 494 -15.98 18.50 11.64
N TYR A 495 -16.47 18.16 10.44
CA TYR A 495 -16.03 18.78 9.19
C TYR A 495 -17.19 19.02 8.24
N TYR A 496 -17.00 19.97 7.33
CA TYR A 496 -17.71 20.01 6.06
C TYR A 496 -16.70 20.12 4.90
N LEU A 497 -17.09 19.56 3.76
CA LEU A 497 -16.37 19.66 2.50
C LEU A 497 -17.41 19.81 1.40
N GLN A 498 -17.33 20.88 0.62
CA GLN A 498 -18.18 21.13 -0.54
C GLN A 498 -17.26 21.44 -1.72
N SER A 499 -16.98 20.41 -2.51
CA SER A 499 -16.07 20.44 -3.65
C SER A 499 -16.66 19.68 -4.84
N GLN A 500 -16.43 20.21 -6.04
CA GLN A 500 -16.46 19.45 -7.29
C GLN A 500 -15.13 18.68 -7.44
N PRO A 501 -14.97 17.70 -8.37
CA PRO A 501 -14.33 16.40 -8.10
C PRO A 501 -12.79 16.36 -8.00
N ARG A 502 -12.14 17.45 -7.57
CA ARG A 502 -10.70 17.54 -7.25
C ARG A 502 -10.39 18.10 -5.85
N GLY A 503 -11.38 18.62 -5.12
CA GLY A 503 -11.15 19.18 -3.77
C GLY A 503 -11.31 18.14 -2.67
N PHE A 504 -10.36 18.10 -1.73
CA PHE A 504 -10.30 17.14 -0.61
C PHE A 504 -9.95 17.82 0.72
N LEU A 505 -10.20 17.10 1.81
CA LEU A 505 -9.74 17.43 3.16
C LEU A 505 -9.08 16.19 3.78
N ALA A 506 -7.94 16.35 4.45
CA ALA A 506 -7.16 15.27 5.03
C ALA A 506 -6.59 15.64 6.42
N LEU A 507 -6.31 14.62 7.22
CA LEU A 507 -5.55 14.70 8.46
C LEU A 507 -4.29 13.84 8.30
N VAL A 508 -3.14 14.45 8.53
CA VAL A 508 -1.80 13.86 8.41
C VAL A 508 -1.11 13.90 9.77
N VAL A 509 -0.38 12.84 10.12
CA VAL A 509 0.47 12.76 11.31
C VAL A 509 1.91 12.98 10.91
N VAL A 510 2.68 13.71 11.72
CA VAL A 510 4.07 14.07 11.44
C VAL A 510 4.99 13.63 12.59
N ASP A 511 5.85 12.64 12.35
CA ASP A 511 6.94 12.21 13.25
C ASP A 511 8.28 12.46 12.55
N ASN A 512 9.11 13.35 13.11
CA ASN A 512 10.51 13.54 12.70
C ASN A 512 10.75 13.71 11.17
N GLY A 513 9.78 14.27 10.45
CA GLY A 513 9.86 14.52 9.00
C GLY A 513 9.18 13.48 8.09
N SER A 514 8.70 12.34 8.62
CA SER A 514 7.71 11.53 7.89
C SER A 514 6.31 12.14 8.03
N ARG A 515 5.49 12.03 6.98
CA ARG A 515 4.11 12.54 6.92
C ARG A 515 3.19 11.39 6.51
N GLU A 516 2.36 10.94 7.44
CA GLU A 516 1.51 9.75 7.33
C GLU A 516 0.03 10.13 7.24
N LEU A 517 -0.73 9.55 6.30
CA LEU A 517 -2.14 9.91 6.08
C LEU A 517 -3.06 9.13 7.04
N ALA A 518 -3.52 9.77 8.11
CA ALA A 518 -4.41 9.14 9.09
C ALA A 518 -5.89 9.15 8.68
N TRP A 519 -6.35 10.14 7.91
CA TRP A 519 -7.74 10.23 7.44
C TRP A 519 -7.90 11.16 6.22
N GLN A 520 -8.88 10.88 5.35
CA GLN A 520 -9.19 11.70 4.19
C GLN A 520 -10.69 11.68 3.82
N ALA A 521 -11.23 12.86 3.50
CA ALA A 521 -12.53 13.04 2.85
C ALA A 521 -12.35 13.49 1.38
N LEU A 522 -12.85 12.66 0.45
CA LEU A 522 -12.78 12.85 -1.01
C LEU A 522 -14.13 13.22 -1.67
N SER A 523 -15.22 13.33 -0.88
CA SER A 523 -16.57 13.52 -1.40
C SER A 523 -17.29 14.68 -0.75
N SER A 524 -18.06 15.43 -1.53
CA SER A 524 -18.90 16.51 -1.02
C SER A 524 -19.83 15.99 0.06
N SER A 525 -19.75 16.60 1.24
CA SER A 525 -20.77 16.50 2.28
C SER A 525 -22.12 17.02 1.74
N ALA A 526 -23.23 16.36 2.10
CA ALA A 526 -24.54 16.61 1.53
C ALA A 526 -25.22 17.84 2.17
N GLY A 527 -24.59 19.01 2.05
CA GLY A 527 -25.10 20.29 2.54
C GLY A 527 -25.03 20.49 4.07
N GLY A 528 -24.15 19.75 4.77
CA GLY A 528 -24.06 19.85 6.23
C GLY A 528 -22.81 19.19 6.83
N TRP A 529 -22.52 19.59 8.07
CA TRP A 529 -21.42 19.06 8.87
C TRP A 529 -21.57 17.56 9.16
N LYS A 530 -20.46 16.83 9.05
CA LYS A 530 -20.31 15.43 9.49
C LYS A 530 -19.41 15.39 10.72
N VAL A 531 -19.62 14.44 11.62
CA VAL A 531 -18.67 14.11 12.69
C VAL A 531 -17.99 12.80 12.32
N ASP A 532 -16.66 12.78 12.40
CA ASP A 532 -15.83 11.61 12.11
C ASP A 532 -14.99 11.21 13.32
N LYS A 533 -14.43 10.00 13.26
CA LYS A 533 -13.48 9.47 14.25
C LYS A 533 -12.24 8.94 13.56
N VAL A 534 -11.07 9.38 14.00
CA VAL A 534 -9.77 8.92 13.51
C VAL A 534 -9.02 8.27 14.67
N LEU A 535 -8.60 7.01 14.50
CA LEU A 535 -7.71 6.36 15.46
C LEU A 535 -6.27 6.79 15.11
N LEU A 536 -5.60 7.46 16.05
CA LEU A 536 -4.19 7.84 15.93
C LEU A 536 -3.27 6.73 16.50
N GLY A 537 -3.74 5.99 17.50
CA GLY A 537 -2.98 4.90 18.09
C GLY A 537 -1.79 5.36 18.93
N ALA A 538 -0.76 4.50 19.06
CA ALA A 538 0.36 4.69 19.98
C ALA A 538 1.63 5.24 19.29
N HIS A 539 1.94 6.51 19.52
CA HIS A 539 3.20 7.13 19.13
C HIS A 539 4.22 7.01 20.26
N HIS A 540 5.36 6.38 20.00
CA HIS A 540 6.47 6.26 20.97
C HIS A 540 7.40 7.49 21.01
N ARG A 541 7.14 8.49 20.17
CA ARG A 541 7.84 9.77 20.07
C ARG A 541 6.81 10.91 20.06
N PRO A 542 7.21 12.13 20.40
CA PRO A 542 6.38 13.31 20.18
C PRO A 542 6.09 13.52 18.68
N PHE A 543 4.86 13.92 18.35
CA PHE A 543 4.35 14.03 16.98
C PHE A 543 3.53 15.30 16.78
N GLN A 544 3.22 15.67 15.54
CA GLN A 544 2.29 16.76 15.22
C GLN A 544 1.12 16.26 14.37
N LEU A 545 0.00 16.96 14.43
CA LEU A 545 -1.16 16.74 13.57
C LEU A 545 -1.28 17.90 12.57
N GLU A 546 -1.55 17.57 11.32
CA GLU A 546 -1.64 18.50 10.19
C GLU A 546 -2.97 18.32 9.45
N PHE A 547 -3.84 19.34 9.44
CA PHE A 547 -4.97 19.35 8.51
C PHE A 547 -4.53 19.93 7.16
N VAL A 548 -4.73 19.15 6.10
CA VAL A 548 -4.36 19.47 4.72
C VAL A 548 -5.65 19.60 3.91
N GLY A 549 -5.87 20.73 3.24
CA GLY A 549 -7.12 21.00 2.51
C GLY A 549 -6.92 21.71 1.17
N LEU A 550 -7.62 21.22 0.15
CA LEU A 550 -7.60 21.78 -1.20
C LEU A 550 -9.04 21.93 -1.72
N VAL A 551 -9.43 23.16 -2.08
CA VAL A 551 -10.73 23.48 -2.69
C VAL A 551 -10.59 24.62 -3.69
N ASP A 552 -11.38 24.61 -4.75
CA ASP A 552 -11.49 25.73 -5.69
C ASP A 552 -12.49 26.76 -5.16
N LEU A 553 -12.01 27.87 -4.60
CA LEU A 553 -12.86 28.95 -4.09
C LEU A 553 -13.36 29.92 -5.17
N ASP A 554 -12.84 29.83 -6.40
CA ASP A 554 -13.08 30.77 -7.50
C ASP A 554 -14.04 30.21 -8.57
N GLY A 555 -14.40 28.92 -8.47
CA GLY A 555 -15.45 28.28 -9.25
C GLY A 555 -16.86 28.90 -9.09
N PRO A 556 -17.81 28.55 -9.98
CA PRO A 556 -19.13 29.21 -10.05
C PRO A 556 -20.08 28.84 -8.90
N ASP A 557 -19.81 27.76 -8.17
CA ASP A 557 -20.55 27.33 -6.99
C ASP A 557 -19.81 27.75 -5.70
N GLN A 558 -20.55 27.98 -4.61
CA GLN A 558 -19.96 28.27 -3.29
C GLN A 558 -19.31 27.03 -2.68
N GLN A 559 -18.10 26.70 -3.15
CA GLN A 559 -17.24 25.65 -2.63
C GLN A 559 -16.50 26.09 -1.37
N GLY A 560 -16.08 25.13 -0.55
CA GLY A 560 -15.33 25.39 0.67
C GLY A 560 -15.17 24.15 1.55
N ALA A 561 -14.29 24.24 2.54
CA ALA A 561 -14.16 23.23 3.59
C ALA A 561 -13.85 23.89 4.94
N GLY A 562 -14.18 23.21 6.02
CA GLY A 562 -13.90 23.66 7.37
C GLY A 562 -13.96 22.53 8.39
N VAL A 563 -13.33 22.76 9.53
CA VAL A 563 -13.18 21.85 10.66
C VAL A 563 -13.60 22.57 11.94
N ASP A 564 -14.26 21.83 12.83
CA ASP A 564 -14.82 22.30 14.09
C ASP A 564 -14.78 21.17 15.15
N ASN A 565 -14.95 21.51 16.43
CA ASN A 565 -15.13 20.57 17.55
C ASN A 565 -14.09 19.41 17.57
N VAL A 566 -12.81 19.76 17.46
CA VAL A 566 -11.69 18.79 17.48
C VAL A 566 -11.40 18.38 18.92
N THR A 567 -11.54 17.08 19.24
CA THR A 567 -11.21 16.57 20.59
C THR A 567 -10.38 15.29 20.52
N LEU A 568 -9.22 15.30 21.18
CA LEU A 568 -8.38 14.13 21.42
C LEU A 568 -8.91 13.37 22.65
N ARG A 569 -8.93 12.04 22.60
CA ARG A 569 -9.52 11.17 23.63
C ARG A 569 -8.68 9.92 23.87
N ASP A 570 -8.60 9.48 25.13
CA ASP A 570 -7.90 8.27 25.57
C ASP A 570 -6.44 8.14 25.05
N CYS A 571 -5.80 9.29 24.79
CA CYS A 571 -4.44 9.43 24.27
C CYS A 571 -3.35 9.32 25.35
N SER A 572 -3.68 9.46 26.64
CA SER A 572 -2.68 9.31 27.72
C SER A 572 -2.10 7.88 27.75
N PRO A 573 -0.76 7.71 27.74
CA PRO A 573 -0.15 6.39 27.70
C PRO A 573 -0.23 5.61 29.02
N THR A 574 -0.51 6.27 30.15
CA THR A 574 -0.51 5.65 31.49
C THR A 574 -1.89 5.23 31.99
N VAL A 575 -2.97 5.78 31.43
CA VAL A 575 -4.36 5.45 31.81
C VAL A 575 -4.71 4.04 31.34
N THR A 576 -4.89 3.11 32.28
CA THR A 576 -5.37 1.74 32.00
C THR A 576 -6.83 1.58 32.42
N THR A 577 -7.70 1.43 31.43
CA THR A 577 -9.13 1.17 31.61
C THR A 577 -9.40 -0.30 31.96
N LYS A 578 -10.67 -0.68 32.11
CA LYS A 578 -11.05 -2.10 32.25
C LYS A 578 -10.96 -2.87 30.93
N ARG A 579 -11.23 -2.21 29.80
CA ARG A 579 -11.19 -2.72 28.41
C ARG A 579 -9.83 -3.32 28.08
N ASP A 580 -8.77 -2.68 28.59
CA ASP A 580 -7.37 -3.00 28.31
C ASP A 580 -6.86 -4.32 28.91
N ARG A 581 -7.69 -4.99 29.71
CA ARG A 581 -7.41 -6.29 30.32
C ARG A 581 -8.19 -7.43 29.64
N GLU A 582 -9.00 -7.12 28.64
CA GLU A 582 -9.90 -8.05 27.95
C GLU A 582 -9.28 -8.49 26.62
N VAL A 583 -8.28 -9.38 26.72
CA VAL A 583 -7.56 -10.00 25.59
C VAL A 583 -8.46 -10.95 24.80
N SER A 584 -9.35 -11.63 25.53
CA SER A 584 -10.39 -12.45 24.92
C SER A 584 -11.46 -11.54 24.35
N CYS A 585 -11.61 -11.54 23.02
CA CYS A 585 -12.50 -10.67 22.27
C CYS A 585 -13.19 -11.45 21.16
N ASN A 586 -14.52 -11.40 21.16
CA ASN A 586 -15.38 -11.91 20.09
C ASN A 586 -15.88 -10.78 19.17
N PHE A 587 -15.24 -9.61 19.23
CA PHE A 587 -15.44 -8.42 18.39
C PHE A 587 -16.85 -7.79 18.28
N GLU A 588 -17.92 -8.41 18.77
CA GLU A 588 -19.33 -7.98 18.63
C GLU A 588 -19.71 -6.61 19.21
N ARG A 589 -18.79 -5.93 19.91
CA ARG A 589 -19.04 -4.61 20.53
C ARG A 589 -17.95 -3.60 20.23
N ASP A 590 -16.70 -4.06 20.20
CA ASP A 590 -15.49 -3.29 19.87
C ASP A 590 -14.29 -4.24 19.71
N THR A 591 -13.08 -3.69 19.56
CA THR A 591 -11.82 -4.44 19.47
C THR A 591 -11.22 -4.88 20.81
N CYS A 592 -11.95 -4.72 21.93
CA CYS A 592 -11.49 -5.02 23.29
C CYS A 592 -10.10 -4.43 23.60
N SER A 593 -9.08 -5.24 23.91
CA SER A 593 -7.69 -4.80 24.11
C SER A 593 -6.79 -4.88 22.86
N TRP A 594 -7.36 -5.00 21.66
CA TRP A 594 -6.64 -5.11 20.39
C TRP A 594 -6.66 -3.81 19.58
N TYR A 595 -5.54 -3.47 18.95
CA TYR A 595 -5.34 -2.25 18.15
C TYR A 595 -4.39 -2.50 16.98
N PRO A 596 -4.56 -1.80 15.84
CA PRO A 596 -3.60 -1.86 14.75
C PRO A 596 -2.24 -1.29 15.18
N GLY A 597 -1.16 -1.78 14.57
CA GLY A 597 0.18 -1.24 14.75
C GLY A 597 0.41 0.02 13.91
N HIS A 598 0.98 1.05 14.51
CA HIS A 598 1.39 2.29 13.81
C HIS A 598 2.44 2.02 12.72
N LEU A 599 3.30 1.01 12.86
CA LEU A 599 4.37 0.71 11.90
C LEU A 599 3.91 -0.12 10.68
N SER A 600 2.63 -0.03 10.30
CA SER A 600 2.08 -0.79 9.18
C SER A 600 1.08 0.02 8.33
N ASP A 601 1.44 0.28 7.08
CA ASP A 601 0.64 1.04 6.10
C ASP A 601 -0.68 0.34 5.70
N THR A 602 -0.94 -0.86 6.24
CA THR A 602 -2.21 -1.57 6.13
C THR A 602 -2.86 -1.73 7.49
N HIS A 603 -4.05 -1.16 7.63
CA HIS A 603 -4.79 -1.20 8.88
C HIS A 603 -5.80 -2.35 8.90
N TRP A 604 -5.79 -3.11 10.00
CA TRP A 604 -6.87 -4.04 10.33
C TRP A 604 -8.14 -3.25 10.69
N ARG A 605 -9.24 -3.52 9.99
CA ARG A 605 -10.52 -2.79 10.09
C ARG A 605 -11.56 -3.65 10.81
N TRP A 606 -12.22 -3.10 11.83
CA TRP A 606 -13.41 -3.70 12.45
C TRP A 606 -14.61 -3.51 11.51
N VAL A 607 -15.31 -4.60 11.16
CA VAL A 607 -16.37 -4.59 10.14
C VAL A 607 -17.61 -5.37 10.54
N GLU A 608 -18.77 -4.82 10.17
CA GLU A 608 -20.09 -5.48 10.30
C GLU A 608 -20.30 -6.50 9.16
N SER A 609 -20.77 -7.70 9.51
CA SER A 609 -21.11 -8.73 8.54
C SER A 609 -22.33 -8.36 7.69
N ARG A 610 -22.18 -8.42 6.36
CA ARG A 610 -23.28 -8.26 5.39
C ARG A 610 -23.75 -9.58 4.76
N GLY A 611 -23.73 -10.67 5.53
CA GLY A 611 -24.36 -11.94 5.14
C GLY A 611 -24.14 -13.06 6.15
N PRO A 612 -24.98 -14.13 6.12
CA PRO A 612 -24.86 -15.27 7.04
C PRO A 612 -23.52 -16.03 6.95
N ASP A 613 -22.76 -15.80 5.88
CA ASP A 613 -21.54 -16.54 5.54
C ASP A 613 -20.25 -15.75 5.86
N HIS A 614 -20.29 -14.74 6.75
CA HIS A 614 -19.16 -13.82 6.99
C HIS A 614 -18.73 -13.63 8.46
N ASP A 615 -19.61 -13.77 9.44
CA ASP A 615 -19.27 -13.74 10.87
C ASP A 615 -19.36 -15.17 11.45
N HIS A 616 -18.42 -15.57 12.32
CA HIS A 616 -18.43 -16.89 12.95
C HIS A 616 -19.35 -16.94 14.19
N THR A 617 -19.43 -15.84 14.94
CA THR A 617 -20.05 -15.79 16.27
C THR A 617 -21.58 -15.91 16.21
N THR A 618 -22.23 -15.24 15.26
CA THR A 618 -23.71 -15.25 15.11
C THR A 618 -24.22 -15.40 13.67
N GLY A 619 -23.34 -15.23 12.67
CA GLY A 619 -23.68 -15.05 11.26
C GLY A 619 -24.13 -13.63 10.91
N GLN A 620 -24.35 -12.74 11.88
CA GLN A 620 -24.76 -11.34 11.68
C GLN A 620 -24.09 -10.38 12.68
N GLY A 621 -22.84 -10.68 13.03
CA GLY A 621 -22.01 -9.95 13.96
C GLY A 621 -20.87 -9.14 13.34
N HIS A 622 -19.85 -8.83 14.14
CA HIS A 622 -18.68 -8.04 13.76
C HIS A 622 -17.37 -8.80 13.95
N PHE A 623 -16.44 -8.66 13.01
CA PHE A 623 -15.12 -9.30 13.02
C PHE A 623 -14.02 -8.32 12.58
N VAL A 624 -12.75 -8.73 12.63
CA VAL A 624 -11.63 -7.89 12.19
C VAL A 624 -11.12 -8.36 10.83
N LEU A 625 -11.10 -7.46 9.84
CA LEU A 625 -10.77 -7.71 8.45
C LEU A 625 -9.50 -6.94 8.04
N LEU A 626 -8.60 -7.60 7.31
CA LEU A 626 -7.53 -6.93 6.58
C LEU A 626 -7.99 -6.62 5.15
N ASP A 627 -8.38 -5.37 4.89
CA ASP A 627 -9.10 -4.96 3.68
C ASP A 627 -8.23 -5.05 2.40
N PRO A 628 -8.51 -5.99 1.47
CA PRO A 628 -7.71 -6.17 0.26
C PRO A 628 -7.91 -5.07 -0.80
N THR A 629 -8.73 -4.06 -0.53
CA THR A 629 -8.95 -2.90 -1.42
C THR A 629 -8.16 -1.66 -1.04
N ASP A 630 -7.45 -1.67 0.09
CA ASP A 630 -6.65 -0.53 0.55
C ASP A 630 -5.42 -0.30 -0.38
N PRO A 631 -5.30 0.83 -1.12
CA PRO A 631 -4.35 0.93 -2.23
C PRO A 631 -2.89 1.22 -1.85
N LEU A 632 -2.63 1.73 -0.64
CA LEU A 632 -1.43 2.49 -0.32
C LEU A 632 -0.19 1.65 0.06
N ALA A 633 -0.31 0.33 0.17
CA ALA A 633 0.71 -0.51 0.79
C ALA A 633 1.20 -1.65 -0.10
N TRP A 634 2.40 -1.48 -0.67
CA TRP A 634 3.12 -2.52 -1.39
C TRP A 634 4.35 -2.96 -0.59
N GLY A 635 4.38 -4.21 -0.13
CA GLY A 635 5.55 -4.84 0.51
C GLY A 635 5.58 -4.83 2.04
N HIS A 636 4.60 -4.20 2.70
CA HIS A 636 4.52 -4.09 4.17
C HIS A 636 3.48 -5.05 4.78
N SER A 637 3.61 -5.35 6.08
CA SER A 637 2.77 -6.30 6.81
C SER A 637 1.84 -5.61 7.81
N ALA A 638 0.60 -6.09 7.93
CA ALA A 638 -0.44 -5.51 8.78
C ALA A 638 -0.34 -6.03 10.22
N HIS A 639 -0.08 -5.18 11.20
CA HIS A 639 0.05 -5.60 12.60
C HIS A 639 -1.23 -5.36 13.40
N LEU A 640 -1.70 -6.36 14.15
CA LEU A 640 -2.75 -6.24 15.17
C LEU A 640 -2.18 -6.69 16.52
N LEU A 641 -2.11 -5.76 17.46
CA LEU A 641 -1.40 -5.89 18.74
C LEU A 641 -2.37 -5.94 19.91
N SER A 642 -2.09 -6.78 20.92
CA SER A 642 -2.73 -6.66 22.23
C SER A 642 -2.05 -5.58 23.09
N ARG A 643 -2.71 -5.02 24.12
CA ARG A 643 -1.96 -4.32 25.18
C ARG A 643 -1.05 -5.30 25.93
N PRO A 644 0.04 -4.84 26.60
CA PRO A 644 0.91 -5.70 27.39
C PRO A 644 0.18 -6.37 28.58
N GLN A 645 0.25 -7.70 28.66
CA GLN A 645 -0.47 -8.54 29.62
C GLN A 645 0.45 -9.20 30.64
N VAL A 646 -0.07 -9.45 31.84
CA VAL A 646 0.63 -10.22 32.89
C VAL A 646 0.12 -11.65 32.88
N PRO A 647 0.98 -12.69 32.81
CA PRO A 647 0.55 -14.09 32.84
C PRO A 647 -0.27 -14.44 34.09
N ALA A 648 -1.45 -15.03 33.88
CA ALA A 648 -2.29 -15.60 34.92
C ALA A 648 -1.88 -17.04 35.27
N ALA A 649 -1.24 -17.75 34.34
CA ALA A 649 -0.72 -19.11 34.54
C ALA A 649 0.66 -19.29 33.86
N PRO A 650 1.49 -20.28 34.29
CA PRO A 650 2.77 -20.58 33.63
C PRO A 650 2.59 -21.18 32.21
N THR A 651 1.41 -21.73 31.92
CA THR A 651 0.98 -22.11 30.58
C THR A 651 -0.45 -21.63 30.37
N GLU A 652 -0.69 -20.98 29.24
CA GLU A 652 -2.00 -20.49 28.81
C GLU A 652 -2.25 -20.98 27.38
N CYS A 653 -3.52 -21.07 26.99
CA CYS A 653 -3.89 -21.43 25.63
C CYS A 653 -4.72 -20.31 25.01
N LEU A 654 -4.21 -19.78 23.91
CA LEU A 654 -4.94 -18.95 22.97
C LEU A 654 -5.74 -19.86 22.02
N SER A 655 -6.99 -19.52 21.79
CA SER A 655 -7.77 -19.92 20.61
C SER A 655 -8.17 -18.68 19.83
N PHE A 656 -8.35 -18.82 18.53
CA PHE A 656 -8.92 -17.78 17.66
C PHE A 656 -9.50 -18.43 16.41
N TRP A 657 -10.47 -17.78 15.80
CA TRP A 657 -10.96 -18.14 14.48
C TRP A 657 -10.32 -17.25 13.42
N TYR A 658 -10.03 -17.83 12.27
CA TYR A 658 -9.39 -17.14 11.16
C TYR A 658 -10.02 -17.56 9.82
N TYR A 659 -10.01 -16.63 8.88
CA TYR A 659 -10.52 -16.80 7.53
C TYR A 659 -9.45 -16.35 6.54
N LEU A 660 -9.13 -17.22 5.57
CA LEU A 660 -8.09 -16.99 4.58
C LEU A 660 -8.56 -17.47 3.19
N HIS A 661 -9.27 -16.62 2.44
CA HIS A 661 -9.77 -16.96 1.11
C HIS A 661 -9.26 -16.02 0.01
N GLY A 662 -8.62 -16.59 -1.01
CA GLY A 662 -8.25 -15.89 -2.25
C GLY A 662 -6.99 -16.47 -2.91
N PRO A 663 -6.84 -16.35 -4.24
CA PRO A 663 -5.84 -17.06 -5.03
C PRO A 663 -4.41 -16.78 -4.61
N GLN A 664 -4.14 -15.58 -4.09
CA GLN A 664 -2.82 -15.13 -3.67
C GLN A 664 -2.98 -14.24 -2.43
N ILE A 665 -3.49 -14.81 -1.33
CA ILE A 665 -3.83 -14.06 -0.11
C ILE A 665 -2.62 -13.58 0.70
N GLY A 666 -1.48 -14.27 0.63
CA GLY A 666 -0.31 -14.03 1.48
C GLY A 666 -0.27 -14.93 2.72
N THR A 667 0.36 -14.44 3.80
CA THR A 667 0.70 -15.22 5.01
C THR A 667 0.23 -14.52 6.29
N LEU A 668 -0.62 -15.19 7.08
CA LEU A 668 -1.05 -14.73 8.40
C LEU A 668 -0.23 -15.42 9.50
N ARG A 669 0.31 -14.65 10.44
CA ARG A 669 1.15 -15.12 11.55
C ARG A 669 0.61 -14.70 12.90
N LEU A 670 0.97 -15.47 13.92
CA LEU A 670 0.85 -15.10 15.33
C LEU A 670 2.24 -15.16 15.98
N ALA A 671 2.62 -14.07 16.65
CA ALA A 671 3.81 -13.97 17.46
C ALA A 671 3.49 -13.49 18.88
N MET A 672 4.41 -13.75 19.79
CA MET A 672 4.39 -13.28 21.18
C MET A 672 5.71 -12.57 21.47
N ARG A 673 5.62 -11.30 21.89
CA ARG A 673 6.74 -10.41 22.17
C ARG A 673 6.92 -10.24 23.69
N ARG A 674 8.17 -10.28 24.17
CA ARG A 674 8.56 -10.22 25.59
C ARG A 674 9.88 -9.47 25.74
N GLU A 675 9.90 -8.38 26.52
CA GLU A 675 11.12 -7.59 26.82
C GLU A 675 11.94 -7.15 25.57
N GLY A 676 11.32 -7.14 24.38
CA GLY A 676 11.94 -6.82 23.08
C GLY A 676 12.31 -8.04 22.23
N GLU A 677 12.31 -9.25 22.77
CA GLU A 677 12.45 -10.52 22.03
C GLU A 677 11.08 -10.96 21.48
N GLU A 678 11.05 -11.57 20.30
CA GLU A 678 9.83 -12.04 19.64
C GLU A 678 9.88 -13.53 19.33
N THR A 679 8.76 -14.22 19.56
CA THR A 679 8.62 -15.66 19.38
C THR A 679 7.40 -15.97 18.53
N HIS A 680 7.61 -16.53 17.34
CA HIS A 680 6.51 -17.00 16.49
C HIS A 680 5.85 -18.24 17.10
N LEU A 681 4.52 -18.32 16.99
CA LEU A 681 3.70 -19.38 17.59
C LEU A 681 2.92 -20.19 16.55
N TRP A 682 2.58 -19.59 15.41
CA TRP A 682 1.72 -20.16 14.35
C TRP A 682 1.83 -19.29 13.08
N SER A 683 1.80 -19.92 11.90
CA SER A 683 1.72 -19.25 10.59
C SER A 683 0.81 -20.04 9.64
N ARG A 684 0.04 -19.38 8.78
CA ARG A 684 -0.64 -20.02 7.63
C ARG A 684 -0.51 -19.16 6.38
N SER A 685 -0.22 -19.80 5.26
CA SER A 685 0.04 -19.17 3.97
C SER A 685 -0.89 -19.73 2.90
N GLY A 686 -1.31 -18.88 1.95
CA GLY A 686 -2.18 -19.29 0.85
C GLY A 686 -3.63 -19.52 1.27
N THR A 687 -4.49 -19.81 0.28
CA THR A 687 -5.93 -20.02 0.52
C THR A 687 -6.17 -21.24 1.42
N GLN A 688 -7.04 -21.08 2.41
CA GLN A 688 -7.56 -22.16 3.25
C GLN A 688 -9.03 -22.46 2.90
N GLY A 689 -9.53 -21.90 1.79
CA GLY A 689 -10.91 -22.04 1.34
C GLY A 689 -11.87 -20.99 1.89
N ASN A 690 -13.09 -21.02 1.37
CA ASN A 690 -14.17 -20.08 1.67
C ASN A 690 -14.88 -20.40 3.00
N ARG A 691 -14.13 -20.54 4.11
CA ARG A 691 -14.69 -20.87 5.43
C ARG A 691 -13.83 -20.36 6.58
N TRP A 692 -14.47 -20.21 7.73
CA TRP A 692 -13.81 -20.00 9.01
C TRP A 692 -13.13 -21.29 9.52
N HIS A 693 -12.01 -21.12 10.21
CA HIS A 693 -11.18 -22.19 10.78
C HIS A 693 -10.74 -21.84 12.22
N GLU A 694 -10.71 -22.83 13.11
CA GLU A 694 -10.24 -22.68 14.50
C GLU A 694 -8.72 -22.93 14.59
N ALA A 695 -7.99 -22.05 15.27
CA ALA A 695 -6.57 -22.20 15.58
C ALA A 695 -6.31 -22.20 17.11
N TRP A 696 -5.21 -22.84 17.51
CA TRP A 696 -4.80 -22.99 18.91
C TRP A 696 -3.29 -22.72 19.06
N ALA A 697 -2.89 -21.93 20.05
CA ALA A 697 -1.48 -21.64 20.36
C ALA A 697 -1.21 -21.67 21.88
N THR A 698 -0.20 -22.43 22.32
CA THR A 698 0.14 -22.57 23.75
C THR A 698 1.20 -21.53 24.17
N LEU A 699 0.77 -20.54 24.95
CA LEU A 699 1.64 -19.52 25.52
C LEU A 699 2.40 -20.12 26.72
N SER A 700 3.72 -20.30 26.57
CA SER A 700 4.57 -20.94 27.59
C SER A 700 5.44 -19.89 28.30
N HIS A 701 5.14 -19.58 29.56
CA HIS A 701 5.75 -18.50 30.34
C HIS A 701 6.83 -19.02 31.30
N GLN A 702 7.88 -18.22 31.58
CA GLN A 702 8.94 -18.66 32.50
C GLN A 702 8.43 -18.69 33.96
N PRO A 703 8.64 -19.80 34.71
CA PRO A 703 8.15 -19.94 36.08
C PRO A 703 8.66 -18.85 37.02
N GLY A 704 7.75 -18.01 37.52
CA GLY A 704 8.04 -16.99 38.52
C GLY A 704 8.39 -15.60 37.96
N SER A 705 8.49 -15.41 36.65
CA SER A 705 8.56 -14.05 36.09
C SER A 705 7.21 -13.34 36.19
N ARG A 706 7.23 -12.01 36.30
CA ARG A 706 6.06 -11.13 36.07
C ARG A 706 6.26 -10.27 34.81
N ALA A 707 7.12 -10.73 33.89
CA ALA A 707 7.38 -10.05 32.63
C ALA A 707 6.06 -9.94 31.86
N GLN A 708 5.79 -8.74 31.33
CA GLN A 708 4.62 -8.55 30.47
C GLN A 708 4.89 -9.15 29.10
N TYR A 709 3.86 -9.74 28.51
CA TYR A 709 3.88 -10.21 27.13
C TYR A 709 2.87 -9.47 26.27
N GLN A 710 3.14 -9.39 24.97
CA GLN A 710 2.25 -8.84 23.97
C GLN A 710 2.00 -9.89 22.90
N LEU A 711 0.75 -10.01 22.45
CA LEU A 711 0.40 -10.82 21.28
C LEU A 711 0.36 -9.92 20.04
N LEU A 712 0.82 -10.46 18.92
CA LEU A 712 0.87 -9.82 17.61
C LEU A 712 0.32 -10.79 16.57
N PHE A 713 -0.77 -10.40 15.89
CA PHE A 713 -1.12 -10.99 14.60
C PHE A 713 -0.49 -10.16 13.48
N GLU A 714 0.23 -10.80 12.57
CA GLU A 714 0.87 -10.17 11.42
C GLU A 714 0.27 -10.73 10.12
N GLY A 715 -0.36 -9.88 9.31
CA GLY A 715 -0.82 -10.22 7.96
C GLY A 715 0.18 -9.74 6.91
N LEU A 716 1.00 -10.64 6.37
CA LEU A 716 1.93 -10.36 5.29
C LEU A 716 1.20 -10.33 3.94
N ARG A 717 1.47 -9.29 3.14
CA ARG A 717 1.04 -9.19 1.74
C ARG A 717 2.10 -9.71 0.76
N ASP A 718 2.58 -10.92 1.02
CA ASP A 718 3.39 -11.73 0.10
C ASP A 718 2.58 -12.37 -1.04
N GLY A 719 1.26 -12.11 -1.07
CA GLY A 719 0.36 -12.40 -2.18
C GLY A 719 -0.41 -11.15 -2.66
N TYR A 720 -0.92 -11.21 -3.89
CA TYR A 720 -1.52 -10.07 -4.59
C TYR A 720 -3.02 -9.86 -4.32
N HIS A 721 -3.79 -10.93 -4.02
CA HIS A 721 -5.26 -10.90 -3.89
C HIS A 721 -5.81 -11.98 -2.94
N GLY A 722 -6.40 -11.57 -1.82
CA GLY A 722 -7.23 -12.40 -0.95
C GLY A 722 -7.67 -11.68 0.33
N THR A 723 -8.67 -12.24 1.02
CA THR A 723 -9.35 -11.65 2.17
C THR A 723 -8.91 -12.35 3.47
N MET A 724 -8.10 -11.70 4.31
CA MET A 724 -7.76 -12.23 5.65
C MET A 724 -8.70 -11.65 6.71
N ALA A 725 -9.25 -12.48 7.59
CA ALA A 725 -10.01 -12.01 8.76
C ALA A 725 -9.74 -12.85 10.03
N LEU A 726 -10.03 -12.26 11.19
CA LEU A 726 -9.85 -12.81 12.54
C LEU A 726 -11.12 -12.58 13.37
N ASP A 727 -11.48 -13.58 14.18
CA ASP A 727 -12.64 -13.56 15.07
C ASP A 727 -12.43 -14.45 16.32
N ASP A 728 -13.35 -14.38 17.31
CA ASP A 728 -13.47 -15.28 18.48
C ASP A 728 -12.13 -15.58 19.20
N VAL A 729 -11.34 -14.53 19.46
CA VAL A 729 -10.05 -14.64 20.14
C VAL A 729 -10.28 -14.89 21.63
N ALA A 730 -9.69 -15.94 22.21
CA ALA A 730 -9.87 -16.28 23.62
C ALA A 730 -8.61 -16.86 24.28
N VAL A 731 -8.19 -16.28 25.41
CA VAL A 731 -7.11 -16.79 26.26
C VAL A 731 -7.69 -17.49 27.50
N ARG A 732 -7.18 -18.70 27.82
CA ARG A 732 -7.52 -19.43 29.05
C ARG A 732 -6.28 -20.00 29.75
N PRO A 733 -6.31 -20.21 31.08
CA PRO A 733 -5.22 -20.89 31.78
C PRO A 733 -5.17 -22.39 31.43
N GLY A 734 -3.95 -22.93 31.36
CA GLY A 734 -3.67 -24.32 31.00
C GLY A 734 -3.25 -24.51 29.53
N PRO A 735 -2.74 -25.71 29.17
CA PRO A 735 -2.26 -26.00 27.82
C PRO A 735 -3.38 -26.15 26.80
N CYS A 736 -3.06 -26.04 25.51
CA CYS A 736 -3.99 -26.35 24.43
C CYS A 736 -4.23 -27.86 24.26
N TRP A 737 -5.35 -28.18 23.60
CA TRP A 737 -5.55 -29.47 22.95
C TRP A 737 -4.62 -29.61 21.74
N ALA A 738 -4.46 -30.82 21.20
CA ALA A 738 -3.73 -31.04 19.95
C ALA A 738 -4.41 -30.29 18.79
N PRO A 739 -3.64 -29.64 17.89
CA PRO A 739 -4.20 -28.92 16.75
C PRO A 739 -4.80 -29.89 15.73
N HIS A 740 -5.87 -29.46 15.06
CA HIS A 740 -6.51 -30.23 13.98
C HIS A 740 -5.69 -30.24 12.69
N HIS A 741 -4.77 -29.29 12.49
CA HIS A 741 -3.85 -29.26 11.34
C HIS A 741 -2.40 -29.06 11.81
N CYS A 742 -1.48 -29.90 11.33
CA CYS A 742 -0.05 -29.87 11.61
C CYS A 742 0.79 -30.27 10.38
N SER A 743 1.30 -29.26 9.68
CA SER A 743 2.26 -29.35 8.57
C SER A 743 3.73 -29.21 9.01
N PHE A 744 4.00 -29.29 10.32
CA PHE A 744 5.31 -29.13 10.97
C PHE A 744 6.16 -27.88 10.65
N GLU A 745 5.76 -26.98 9.74
CA GLU A 745 6.57 -25.82 9.32
C GLU A 745 6.90 -24.84 10.47
N ASP A 746 5.96 -24.54 11.36
CA ASP A 746 6.22 -23.61 12.47
C ASP A 746 6.84 -24.29 13.70
N SER A 747 6.49 -25.55 13.96
CA SER A 747 6.73 -26.21 15.24
C SER A 747 6.63 -27.74 15.15
N ASP A 748 6.88 -28.44 16.26
CA ASP A 748 6.58 -29.86 16.40
C ASP A 748 5.09 -30.15 16.70
N CYS A 749 4.21 -29.13 16.69
CA CYS A 749 2.80 -29.20 17.06
C CYS A 749 2.54 -29.82 18.45
N GLY A 750 3.54 -29.80 19.34
CA GLY A 750 3.49 -30.44 20.65
C GLY A 750 3.62 -31.96 20.64
N PHE A 751 3.99 -32.59 19.52
CA PHE A 751 4.31 -34.01 19.47
C PHE A 751 5.51 -34.36 20.35
N SER A 752 5.59 -35.63 20.77
CA SER A 752 6.65 -36.13 21.65
C SER A 752 7.21 -37.45 21.14
N SER A 753 8.53 -37.56 21.08
CA SER A 753 9.23 -38.77 20.64
C SER A 753 9.51 -39.72 21.81
N GLY A 754 9.52 -41.02 21.52
CA GLY A 754 9.74 -42.08 22.52
C GLY A 754 10.11 -43.42 21.88
N GLY A 755 10.43 -44.41 22.71
CA GLY A 755 10.99 -45.68 22.26
C GLY A 755 12.52 -45.61 22.13
N ARG A 756 13.10 -46.34 21.17
CA ARG A 756 14.57 -46.39 20.97
C ARG A 756 15.11 -45.50 19.84
N GLY A 757 14.27 -45.07 18.91
CA GLY A 757 14.64 -44.13 17.85
C GLY A 757 14.07 -42.75 18.12
N LEU A 758 14.83 -41.71 17.79
CA LEU A 758 14.45 -40.31 17.98
C LEU A 758 13.82 -39.76 16.69
N TRP A 759 12.52 -39.51 16.72
CA TRP A 759 11.84 -38.68 15.71
C TRP A 759 12.33 -37.23 15.81
N ARG A 760 12.57 -36.57 14.66
CA ARG A 760 13.09 -35.20 14.55
C ARG A 760 12.42 -34.45 13.39
N ARG A 761 12.03 -33.20 13.63
CA ARG A 761 11.67 -32.22 12.60
C ARG A 761 12.93 -31.76 11.87
N GLN A 762 12.98 -31.80 10.53
CA GLN A 762 14.16 -31.39 9.75
C GLN A 762 13.80 -30.86 8.35
N ALA A 763 14.71 -30.08 7.76
CA ALA A 763 14.67 -29.65 6.35
C ALA A 763 15.90 -30.16 5.57
N ASN A 764 15.71 -30.56 4.31
CA ASN A 764 16.75 -31.17 3.48
C ASN A 764 17.78 -30.15 2.94
N ALA A 765 17.39 -28.87 2.80
CA ALA A 765 18.26 -27.77 2.35
C ALA A 765 19.48 -27.54 3.25
N SER A 766 19.48 -28.11 4.46
CA SER A 766 20.64 -28.12 5.37
C SER A 766 21.86 -28.87 4.84
N GLY A 767 21.72 -29.73 3.82
CA GLY A 767 22.83 -30.34 3.06
C GLY A 767 23.73 -31.31 3.82
N HIS A 768 23.51 -31.50 5.12
CA HIS A 768 24.35 -32.31 6.02
C HIS A 768 23.70 -33.66 6.40
N THR A 769 22.45 -33.91 6.00
CA THR A 769 21.66 -35.10 6.36
C THR A 769 21.67 -36.15 5.26
N ALA A 770 22.13 -37.38 5.57
CA ALA A 770 22.13 -38.52 4.64
C ALA A 770 20.83 -39.36 4.65
N TRP A 771 19.75 -38.83 5.27
CA TRP A 771 18.50 -39.55 5.57
C TRP A 771 17.34 -38.55 5.58
N GLY A 772 16.28 -38.82 4.81
CA GLY A 772 15.12 -37.96 4.64
C GLY A 772 14.62 -37.91 3.18
N PRO A 773 13.35 -37.54 2.94
CA PRO A 773 12.84 -37.22 1.60
C PRO A 773 13.56 -36.00 1.00
N PRO A 774 13.67 -35.94 -0.36
CA PRO A 774 14.43 -34.89 -1.05
C PRO A 774 13.74 -33.52 -0.99
N THR A 775 12.42 -33.53 -0.92
CA THR A 775 11.56 -32.37 -0.69
C THR A 775 10.52 -32.72 0.37
N ASP A 776 10.17 -31.70 1.11
CA ASP A 776 8.99 -31.59 1.97
C ASP A 776 7.67 -31.83 1.19
N HIS A 777 6.55 -32.11 1.86
CA HIS A 777 5.24 -32.23 1.18
C HIS A 777 4.49 -30.90 1.20
N THR A 778 4.37 -30.28 2.38
CA THR A 778 3.67 -29.00 2.61
C THR A 778 4.03 -27.93 1.57
N THR A 779 5.34 -27.80 1.29
CA THR A 779 5.89 -26.75 0.42
C THR A 779 6.37 -27.25 -0.94
N GLU A 780 6.47 -28.57 -1.15
CA GLU A 780 7.24 -29.22 -2.23
C GLU A 780 8.72 -28.74 -2.38
N THR A 781 9.29 -28.05 -1.37
CA THR A 781 10.66 -27.52 -1.41
C THR A 781 11.67 -28.39 -0.65
N ALA A 782 12.97 -28.11 -0.78
CA ALA A 782 13.97 -28.69 0.12
C ALA A 782 14.05 -27.95 1.47
N GLN A 783 13.49 -26.74 1.55
CA GLN A 783 13.56 -25.82 2.68
C GLN A 783 12.49 -26.10 3.74
N GLY A 784 11.37 -26.72 3.34
CA GLY A 784 10.30 -27.11 4.25
C GLY A 784 10.66 -28.22 5.23
N HIS A 785 9.80 -28.43 6.22
CA HIS A 785 10.10 -29.16 7.45
C HIS A 785 9.12 -30.28 7.78
N TYR A 786 9.53 -31.52 7.52
CA TYR A 786 8.81 -32.74 7.89
C TYR A 786 9.37 -33.40 9.16
N MET A 787 8.62 -34.36 9.72
CA MET A 787 9.01 -35.15 10.90
C MET A 787 9.55 -36.53 10.49
N VAL A 788 10.83 -36.83 10.73
CA VAL A 788 11.49 -38.07 10.29
C VAL A 788 12.07 -38.91 11.43
N VAL A 789 12.16 -40.22 11.21
CA VAL A 789 12.98 -41.14 12.02
C VAL A 789 13.89 -41.99 11.13
N ASP A 790 15.13 -42.14 11.57
CA ASP A 790 16.14 -43.02 10.98
C ASP A 790 15.83 -44.48 11.37
N THR A 791 15.66 -45.35 10.37
CA THR A 791 15.36 -46.78 10.55
C THR A 791 16.53 -47.69 10.15
N SER A 792 17.73 -47.12 10.03
CA SER A 792 18.96 -47.87 9.80
C SER A 792 19.33 -48.78 11.00
N PRO A 793 20.10 -49.86 10.80
CA PRO A 793 20.48 -50.79 11.87
C PRO A 793 21.21 -50.13 13.05
N ASP A 794 21.94 -49.05 12.78
CA ASP A 794 22.76 -48.33 13.75
C ASP A 794 21.93 -47.39 14.64
N ALA A 795 20.85 -46.81 14.10
CA ALA A 795 19.93 -45.94 14.82
C ALA A 795 18.75 -46.70 15.46
N LEU A 796 18.11 -47.60 14.70
CA LEU A 796 16.97 -48.39 15.15
C LEU A 796 17.13 -49.86 14.73
N PRO A 797 17.68 -50.73 15.61
CA PRO A 797 17.91 -52.14 15.28
C PRO A 797 16.64 -52.87 14.83
N ARG A 798 16.78 -53.84 13.92
CA ARG A 798 15.68 -54.58 13.31
C ARG A 798 14.63 -55.04 14.33
N GLY A 799 13.37 -54.65 14.10
CA GLY A 799 12.23 -55.01 14.97
C GLY A 799 12.10 -54.18 16.25
N GLN A 800 12.97 -53.19 16.50
CA GLN A 800 12.72 -52.13 17.46
C GLN A 800 11.74 -51.09 16.88
N THR A 801 11.13 -50.32 17.78
CA THR A 801 10.12 -49.32 17.45
C THR A 801 10.53 -47.93 17.94
N ALA A 802 10.24 -46.92 17.14
CA ALA A 802 10.25 -45.51 17.53
C ALA A 802 8.81 -44.96 17.48
N SER A 803 8.34 -44.33 18.56
CA SER A 803 6.99 -43.81 18.69
C SER A 803 6.97 -42.28 18.68
N LEU A 804 6.03 -41.69 17.94
CA LEU A 804 5.70 -40.26 17.94
C LEU A 804 4.28 -40.09 18.48
N THR A 805 4.10 -39.36 19.58
CA THR A 805 2.84 -39.26 20.33
C THR A 805 2.33 -37.82 20.40
N SER A 806 1.07 -37.58 20.03
CA SER A 806 0.44 -36.25 20.04
C SER A 806 0.15 -35.74 21.47
N LYS A 807 -0.24 -34.46 21.58
CA LYS A 807 -1.07 -34.01 22.71
C LYS A 807 -2.45 -34.70 22.67
N GLU A 808 -3.28 -34.46 23.68
CA GLU A 808 -4.65 -34.99 23.69
C GLU A 808 -5.55 -34.21 22.73
N TYR A 809 -6.36 -34.95 21.98
CA TYR A 809 -7.49 -34.46 21.21
C TYR A 809 -8.77 -34.57 22.05
N ARG A 810 -9.74 -33.69 21.76
CA ARG A 810 -11.10 -33.80 22.30
C ARG A 810 -11.79 -35.07 21.77
N PRO A 811 -12.80 -35.62 22.48
CA PRO A 811 -13.70 -36.60 21.91
C PRO A 811 -14.47 -35.94 20.74
N PRO A 812 -14.40 -36.46 19.49
CA PRO A 812 -15.16 -35.89 18.39
C PRO A 812 -16.66 -36.22 18.54
N ALA A 813 -17.53 -35.28 18.18
CA ALA A 813 -18.98 -35.43 18.32
C ALA A 813 -19.60 -36.38 17.29
N GLN A 814 -18.90 -36.61 16.18
CA GLN A 814 -19.22 -37.54 15.09
C GLN A 814 -17.98 -38.41 14.81
N PRO A 815 -18.04 -39.42 13.91
CA PRO A 815 -16.83 -39.99 13.33
C PRO A 815 -16.02 -38.89 12.64
N ALA A 816 -14.70 -38.93 12.79
CA ALA A 816 -13.76 -37.96 12.23
C ALA A 816 -12.68 -38.71 11.41
N CYS A 817 -12.13 -38.08 10.38
CA CYS A 817 -11.04 -38.63 9.58
C CYS A 817 -9.71 -38.02 10.01
N LEU A 818 -8.74 -38.86 10.38
CA LEU A 818 -7.35 -38.45 10.50
C LEU A 818 -6.60 -38.83 9.21
N THR A 819 -6.20 -37.81 8.44
CA THR A 819 -5.27 -37.95 7.32
C THR A 819 -3.86 -37.50 7.71
N PHE A 820 -2.85 -38.07 7.04
CA PHE A 820 -1.45 -37.69 7.18
C PHE A 820 -0.66 -38.12 5.94
N TRP A 821 0.37 -37.39 5.55
CA TRP A 821 1.29 -37.80 4.50
C TRP A 821 2.50 -38.55 5.08
N TYR A 822 3.01 -39.53 4.35
CA TYR A 822 4.18 -40.31 4.74
C TYR A 822 5.12 -40.62 3.57
N HIS A 823 6.42 -40.70 3.84
CA HIS A 823 7.45 -41.06 2.86
C HIS A 823 8.38 -42.15 3.42
N GLY A 824 8.67 -43.16 2.59
CA GLY A 824 9.60 -44.24 2.91
C GLY A 824 10.80 -44.25 1.96
N SER A 825 12.00 -44.37 2.51
CA SER A 825 13.24 -44.56 1.72
C SER A 825 13.14 -45.70 0.71
N LEU A 826 13.80 -45.59 -0.45
CA LEU A 826 13.77 -46.57 -1.55
C LEU A 826 14.04 -48.04 -1.15
N HIS A 827 14.80 -48.30 -0.08
CA HIS A 827 15.20 -49.65 0.34
C HIS A 827 14.48 -50.08 1.63
N ASN A 828 13.25 -50.58 1.47
CA ASN A 828 12.41 -51.25 2.50
C ASN A 828 12.66 -50.78 3.96
N PRO A 829 12.20 -49.58 4.35
CA PRO A 829 12.39 -49.05 5.70
C PRO A 829 11.66 -49.85 6.78
N GLY A 830 10.53 -50.47 6.45
CA GLY A 830 9.80 -51.37 7.34
C GLY A 830 8.30 -51.10 7.36
N THR A 831 7.74 -50.85 8.55
CA THR A 831 6.29 -50.72 8.74
C THR A 831 5.98 -49.53 9.63
N LEU A 832 5.07 -48.67 9.16
CA LEU A 832 4.47 -47.60 9.95
C LEU A 832 3.12 -48.09 10.49
N ARG A 833 2.93 -48.02 11.80
CA ARG A 833 1.66 -48.33 12.46
C ARG A 833 1.06 -47.07 13.05
N VAL A 834 -0.27 -46.98 13.01
CA VAL A 834 -1.02 -45.88 13.64
C VAL A 834 -1.91 -46.47 14.73
N HIS A 835 -1.75 -45.95 15.94
CA HIS A 835 -2.49 -46.37 17.11
C HIS A 835 -3.28 -45.20 17.67
N LEU A 836 -4.53 -45.45 18.06
CA LEU A 836 -5.33 -44.54 18.87
C LEU A 836 -5.19 -44.97 20.34
N GLU A 837 -4.72 -44.07 21.19
CA GLU A 837 -4.54 -44.30 22.61
C GLU A 837 -5.69 -43.66 23.41
N LYS A 838 -6.52 -44.50 24.03
CA LYS A 838 -7.67 -44.12 24.88
C LYS A 838 -7.46 -44.71 26.27
N GLY A 839 -6.36 -44.33 26.93
CA GLY A 839 -5.80 -45.02 28.10
C GLY A 839 -5.17 -46.38 27.80
N ARG A 840 -5.65 -47.10 26.78
CA ARG A 840 -5.00 -48.26 26.16
C ARG A 840 -4.74 -47.97 24.67
N LYS A 841 -3.62 -48.46 24.14
CA LYS A 841 -3.32 -48.42 22.70
C LYS A 841 -4.16 -49.43 21.92
N HIS A 842 -4.84 -48.96 20.89
CA HIS A 842 -5.50 -49.77 19.87
C HIS A 842 -4.85 -49.48 18.51
N GLN A 843 -4.29 -50.49 17.84
CA GLN A 843 -3.79 -50.33 16.47
C GLN A 843 -4.98 -50.23 15.51
N VAL A 844 -4.98 -49.22 14.64
CA VAL A 844 -6.06 -49.01 13.66
C VAL A 844 -5.54 -49.17 12.24
N LEU A 845 -4.31 -48.70 11.96
CA LEU A 845 -3.67 -48.84 10.64
C LEU A 845 -2.27 -49.45 10.76
N SER A 846 -1.85 -50.20 9.72
CA SER A 846 -0.52 -50.78 9.60
C SER A 846 -0.08 -50.75 8.14
N LEU A 847 0.68 -49.71 7.77
CA LEU A 847 1.18 -49.48 6.43
C LEU A 847 2.58 -50.09 6.27
N SER A 848 2.75 -50.93 5.25
CA SER A 848 4.09 -51.21 4.73
C SER A 848 4.66 -49.91 4.17
N ALA A 849 5.80 -49.46 4.71
CA ALA A 849 6.46 -48.26 4.24
C ALA A 849 7.17 -48.57 2.91
N HIS A 850 6.40 -48.57 1.82
CA HIS A 850 6.89 -48.86 0.48
C HIS A 850 7.89 -47.81 0.03
N GLY A 851 9.11 -48.25 -0.31
CA GLY A 851 10.15 -47.36 -0.80
C GLY A 851 9.78 -46.74 -2.15
N GLY A 852 9.90 -45.41 -2.26
CA GLY A 852 9.53 -44.66 -3.45
C GLY A 852 10.25 -43.31 -3.55
N LEU A 853 9.75 -42.47 -4.45
CA LEU A 853 10.19 -41.09 -4.68
C LEU A 853 9.06 -40.06 -4.45
N ALA A 854 7.93 -40.50 -3.91
CA ALA A 854 6.71 -39.72 -3.77
C ALA A 854 6.10 -39.94 -2.39
N TRP A 855 5.58 -38.86 -1.81
CA TRP A 855 4.76 -38.88 -0.61
C TRP A 855 3.44 -39.63 -0.86
N ARG A 856 2.89 -40.23 0.20
CA ARG A 856 1.66 -41.04 0.15
C ARG A 856 0.71 -40.60 1.25
N LEU A 857 -0.58 -40.55 0.93
CA LEU A 857 -1.63 -40.29 1.91
C LEU A 857 -1.90 -41.56 2.73
N GLY A 858 -2.00 -41.40 4.04
CA GLY A 858 -2.61 -42.36 4.95
C GLY A 858 -3.87 -41.75 5.55
N SER A 859 -4.93 -42.55 5.68
CA SER A 859 -6.22 -42.14 6.24
C SER A 859 -6.72 -43.15 7.28
N VAL A 860 -7.36 -42.65 8.34
CA VAL A 860 -7.85 -43.43 9.49
C VAL A 860 -9.16 -42.85 10.00
N ASP A 861 -10.23 -43.64 9.99
CA ASP A 861 -11.47 -43.28 10.69
C ASP A 861 -11.26 -43.32 12.22
N VAL A 862 -11.60 -42.21 12.87
CA VAL A 862 -11.47 -41.96 14.31
C VAL A 862 -12.85 -41.81 14.93
N GLN A 863 -13.16 -42.66 15.89
CA GLN A 863 -14.35 -42.56 16.75
C GLN A 863 -13.90 -42.70 18.20
N ALA A 864 -14.13 -41.71 19.06
CA ALA A 864 -13.64 -41.72 20.45
C ALA A 864 -14.62 -41.05 21.43
N GLU A 865 -15.02 -41.77 22.48
CA GLU A 865 -15.94 -41.28 23.54
C GLU A 865 -15.22 -40.49 24.65
N GLN A 866 -13.88 -40.46 24.64
CA GLN A 866 -13.02 -39.86 25.67
C GLN A 866 -11.82 -39.19 24.99
N ALA A 867 -11.12 -38.31 25.72
CA ALA A 867 -9.88 -37.69 25.25
C ALA A 867 -8.86 -38.76 24.84
N TRP A 868 -8.17 -38.53 23.73
CA TRP A 868 -7.38 -39.55 23.04
C TRP A 868 -6.12 -38.96 22.42
N ARG A 869 -5.15 -39.81 22.08
CA ARG A 869 -3.91 -39.42 21.40
C ARG A 869 -3.67 -40.30 20.18
N VAL A 870 -3.05 -39.74 19.13
CA VAL A 870 -2.47 -40.57 18.06
C VAL A 870 -1.02 -40.92 18.42
N VAL A 871 -0.65 -42.17 18.17
CA VAL A 871 0.72 -42.66 18.28
C VAL A 871 1.12 -43.32 16.97
N PHE A 872 2.10 -42.73 16.28
CA PHE A 872 2.75 -43.30 15.11
C PHE A 872 3.94 -44.15 15.55
N GLU A 873 3.95 -45.43 15.20
CA GLU A 873 5.01 -46.38 15.55
C GLU A 873 5.73 -46.88 14.29
N ALA A 874 6.96 -46.41 14.08
CA ALA A 874 7.83 -46.87 13.00
C ALA A 874 8.64 -48.10 13.48
N VAL A 875 8.52 -49.22 12.76
CA VAL A 875 9.19 -50.48 13.06
C VAL A 875 10.26 -50.77 11.99
N ALA A 876 11.53 -50.76 12.40
CA ALA A 876 12.65 -50.87 11.47
C ALA A 876 12.80 -52.27 10.85
N ALA A 877 12.94 -52.32 9.52
CA ALA A 877 13.32 -53.54 8.79
C ALA A 877 14.79 -53.95 9.03
N GLY A 878 15.64 -53.03 9.46
CA GLY A 878 17.09 -53.25 9.59
C GLY A 878 17.84 -53.15 8.26
N VAL A 879 17.54 -52.11 7.47
CA VAL A 879 18.19 -51.83 6.17
C VAL A 879 18.98 -50.53 6.28
N ALA A 880 20.26 -50.54 5.88
CA ALA A 880 21.09 -49.35 5.87
C ALA A 880 20.56 -48.29 4.89
N HIS A 881 20.74 -47.02 5.22
CA HIS A 881 20.18 -45.87 4.49
C HIS A 881 18.65 -45.90 4.34
N SER A 882 17.95 -46.38 5.38
CA SER A 882 16.49 -46.36 5.44
C SER A 882 15.93 -45.40 6.50
N TYR A 883 14.78 -44.82 6.21
CA TYR A 883 14.06 -43.87 7.07
C TYR A 883 12.54 -43.91 6.81
N VAL A 884 11.77 -43.39 7.76
CA VAL A 884 10.33 -43.08 7.60
C VAL A 884 10.10 -41.62 7.98
N ALA A 885 9.42 -40.86 7.12
CA ALA A 885 8.98 -39.49 7.37
C ALA A 885 7.46 -39.38 7.39
N LEU A 886 6.97 -38.38 8.12
CA LEU A 886 5.57 -37.96 8.26
C LEU A 886 5.49 -36.44 8.02
N ASP A 887 4.41 -36.01 7.37
CA ASP A 887 4.10 -34.61 7.08
C ASP A 887 2.58 -34.40 6.99
N ASP A 888 2.11 -33.15 6.97
CA ASP A 888 0.71 -32.74 6.71
C ASP A 888 -0.35 -33.60 7.43
N LEU A 889 -0.38 -33.55 8.77
CA LEU A 889 -1.41 -34.22 9.58
C LEU A 889 -2.67 -33.34 9.66
N LEU A 890 -3.83 -33.90 9.33
CA LEU A 890 -5.12 -33.20 9.34
C LEU A 890 -6.23 -34.07 9.96
N LEU A 891 -7.01 -33.49 10.87
CA LEU A 891 -8.15 -34.12 11.55
C LEU A 891 -9.44 -33.38 11.17
N GLN A 892 -10.23 -34.00 10.28
CA GLN A 892 -11.48 -33.47 9.75
C GLN A 892 -12.68 -34.20 10.39
N ASP A 893 -13.83 -33.54 10.51
CA ASP A 893 -15.07 -34.25 10.86
C ASP A 893 -15.63 -35.02 9.65
N GLY A 894 -16.30 -36.14 9.89
CA GLY A 894 -16.81 -37.05 8.86
C GLY A 894 -15.94 -38.31 8.65
N PRO A 895 -16.44 -39.30 7.89
CA PRO A 895 -15.67 -40.49 7.51
C PRO A 895 -14.59 -40.15 6.48
N CYS A 896 -13.54 -40.97 6.39
CA CYS A 896 -12.47 -40.69 5.44
C CYS A 896 -12.90 -40.82 3.95
N PRO A 897 -12.48 -39.90 3.07
CA PRO A 897 -12.73 -40.00 1.64
C PRO A 897 -12.02 -41.22 1.03
N ARG A 898 -12.59 -41.78 -0.04
CA ARG A 898 -11.97 -42.90 -0.76
C ARG A 898 -10.77 -42.40 -1.58
N PRO A 899 -9.67 -43.18 -1.70
CA PRO A 899 -8.51 -42.75 -2.47
C PRO A 899 -8.84 -42.29 -3.89
N GLY A 900 -8.32 -41.14 -4.30
CA GLY A 900 -8.59 -40.49 -5.58
C GLY A 900 -10.02 -39.97 -5.77
N SER A 901 -10.83 -39.88 -4.71
CA SER A 901 -12.20 -39.34 -4.73
C SER A 901 -12.33 -38.11 -3.83
N CYS A 902 -13.18 -37.15 -4.19
CA CYS A 902 -13.50 -35.97 -3.38
C CYS A 902 -14.84 -35.34 -3.80
N ASP A 903 -15.67 -35.05 -2.80
CA ASP A 903 -16.92 -34.27 -2.86
C ASP A 903 -16.70 -32.78 -2.53
N PHE A 904 -15.45 -32.40 -2.26
CA PHE A 904 -14.96 -31.06 -1.93
C PHE A 904 -15.58 -30.35 -0.72
N GLU A 905 -16.67 -30.81 -0.10
CA GLU A 905 -17.32 -30.13 1.04
C GLU A 905 -16.41 -29.90 2.26
N SER A 906 -15.42 -30.78 2.47
CA SER A 906 -14.43 -30.64 3.56
C SER A 906 -13.05 -30.18 3.08
N GLY A 907 -12.91 -29.69 1.84
CA GLY A 907 -11.65 -29.28 1.23
C GLY A 907 -11.18 -30.26 0.14
N LEU A 908 -9.93 -30.15 -0.31
CA LEU A 908 -9.40 -30.86 -1.49
C LEU A 908 -9.16 -32.38 -1.31
N CYS A 909 -9.53 -32.98 -0.18
CA CYS A 909 -9.29 -34.39 0.14
C CYS A 909 -7.81 -34.81 -0.12
N GLY A 910 -7.57 -35.80 -0.99
CA GLY A 910 -6.24 -36.24 -1.42
C GLY A 910 -5.69 -35.54 -2.68
N TRP A 911 -6.21 -34.36 -3.06
CA TRP A 911 -5.77 -33.61 -4.25
C TRP A 911 -4.86 -32.44 -3.87
N SER A 912 -3.63 -32.43 -4.42
CA SER A 912 -2.67 -31.34 -4.28
C SER A 912 -2.82 -30.30 -5.39
N HIS A 913 -2.92 -29.03 -5.02
CA HIS A 913 -3.04 -27.86 -5.93
C HIS A 913 -1.70 -27.17 -6.23
N LEU A 914 -0.59 -27.67 -5.68
CA LEU A 914 0.72 -27.02 -5.71
C LEU A 914 1.27 -26.88 -7.15
N ALA A 915 1.83 -25.71 -7.43
CA ALA A 915 2.17 -25.28 -8.78
C ALA A 915 3.57 -25.74 -9.22
N TRP A 916 3.67 -26.38 -10.39
CA TRP A 916 4.95 -26.83 -10.94
C TRP A 916 5.89 -25.62 -11.19
N PRO A 917 7.16 -25.64 -10.72
CA PRO A 917 8.06 -24.47 -10.78
C PRO A 917 8.34 -23.86 -12.17
N SER A 918 7.97 -24.56 -13.25
CA SER A 918 8.13 -24.10 -14.65
C SER A 918 6.84 -23.58 -15.30
N LEU A 919 5.71 -23.50 -14.58
CA LEU A 919 4.40 -23.09 -15.13
C LEU A 919 3.89 -21.73 -14.63
N GLY A 920 4.57 -21.09 -13.67
CA GLY A 920 4.30 -19.71 -13.26
C GLY A 920 3.58 -19.51 -11.91
N GLY A 921 3.44 -20.57 -11.10
CA GLY A 921 2.92 -20.44 -9.72
C GLY A 921 1.38 -20.47 -9.59
N TYR A 922 0.65 -20.89 -10.62
CA TYR A 922 -0.81 -20.91 -10.64
C TYR A 922 -1.39 -22.22 -10.08
N SER A 923 -2.11 -22.13 -8.97
CA SER A 923 -2.84 -23.21 -8.30
C SER A 923 -4.33 -23.23 -8.68
N TRP A 924 -5.02 -24.33 -8.36
CA TRP A 924 -6.48 -24.36 -8.26
C TRP A 924 -6.93 -23.87 -6.87
N ASP A 925 -8.06 -23.17 -6.83
CA ASP A 925 -8.72 -22.70 -5.61
C ASP A 925 -9.87 -23.64 -5.18
N TRP A 926 -10.42 -23.39 -4.00
CA TRP A 926 -11.56 -24.10 -3.44
C TRP A 926 -12.52 -23.10 -2.76
N GLY A 927 -13.82 -23.21 -3.02
CA GLY A 927 -14.84 -22.27 -2.55
C GLY A 927 -16.27 -22.69 -2.89
N GLY A 928 -17.24 -21.82 -2.60
CA GLY A 928 -18.68 -22.10 -2.76
C GLY A 928 -19.47 -20.90 -3.29
N GLY A 929 -20.67 -21.14 -3.81
CA GLY A 929 -21.47 -20.16 -4.56
C GLY A 929 -22.10 -19.01 -3.75
N GLY A 930 -21.92 -19.00 -2.42
CA GLY A 930 -22.49 -18.01 -1.51
C GLY A 930 -21.80 -16.65 -1.53
N THR A 931 -20.48 -16.61 -1.62
CA THR A 931 -19.70 -15.39 -1.38
C THR A 931 -19.60 -14.46 -2.59
N PRO A 932 -19.46 -13.13 -2.36
CA PRO A 932 -19.29 -12.13 -3.41
C PRO A 932 -17.84 -12.13 -3.94
N SER A 933 -17.48 -13.16 -4.70
CA SER A 933 -16.22 -13.21 -5.44
C SER A 933 -16.14 -12.06 -6.46
N ARG A 934 -14.97 -11.43 -6.59
CA ARG A 934 -14.69 -10.46 -7.68
C ARG A 934 -14.68 -11.13 -9.06
N TYR A 935 -14.55 -12.46 -9.09
CA TYR A 935 -14.47 -13.29 -10.28
C TYR A 935 -15.80 -14.05 -10.51
N PRO A 936 -16.16 -14.36 -11.77
CA PRO A 936 -17.32 -15.21 -12.04
C PRO A 936 -17.06 -16.63 -11.52
N GLN A 937 -18.00 -17.19 -10.76
CA GLN A 937 -17.95 -18.58 -10.26
C GLN A 937 -19.31 -19.28 -10.46
N PRO A 938 -19.37 -20.64 -10.41
CA PRO A 938 -20.64 -21.35 -10.31
C PRO A 938 -21.49 -20.79 -9.15
N PRO A 939 -22.77 -20.43 -9.37
CA PRO A 939 -23.60 -19.80 -8.34
C PRO A 939 -24.14 -20.80 -7.29
N VAL A 940 -23.98 -22.10 -7.56
CA VAL A 940 -24.24 -23.23 -6.67
C VAL A 940 -23.26 -24.35 -7.00
N ASP A 941 -22.97 -25.19 -6.00
CA ASP A 941 -22.28 -26.47 -6.16
C ASP A 941 -23.15 -27.53 -6.87
N HIS A 942 -22.61 -28.73 -7.07
CA HIS A 942 -23.37 -29.90 -7.52
C HIS A 942 -23.80 -30.80 -6.35
N THR A 943 -22.90 -31.00 -5.36
CA THR A 943 -23.05 -31.97 -4.26
C THR A 943 -24.32 -31.77 -3.41
N LEU A 944 -24.58 -30.55 -2.96
CA LEU A 944 -25.76 -30.10 -2.20
C LEU A 944 -26.76 -29.34 -3.09
N GLY A 945 -26.30 -28.71 -4.17
CA GLY A 945 -27.12 -27.89 -5.07
C GLY A 945 -27.54 -26.54 -4.45
N THR A 946 -26.69 -25.98 -3.60
CA THR A 946 -26.94 -24.76 -2.81
C THR A 946 -25.81 -23.74 -2.95
N LYS A 947 -25.95 -22.59 -2.27
CA LYS A 947 -24.87 -21.62 -2.13
C LYS A 947 -23.83 -21.97 -1.07
N ALA A 948 -24.16 -22.88 -0.16
CA ALA A 948 -23.35 -23.22 1.01
C ALA A 948 -22.46 -24.45 0.80
N GLY A 949 -22.64 -25.17 -0.31
CA GLY A 949 -21.76 -26.25 -0.75
C GLY A 949 -20.57 -25.75 -1.58
N HIS A 950 -19.62 -26.64 -1.83
CA HIS A 950 -18.27 -26.28 -2.26
C HIS A 950 -17.77 -27.10 -3.46
N PHE A 951 -16.89 -26.49 -4.25
CA PHE A 951 -16.26 -27.09 -5.43
C PHE A 951 -14.81 -26.59 -5.58
N ALA A 952 -13.98 -27.34 -6.30
CA ALA A 952 -12.66 -26.87 -6.73
C ALA A 952 -12.80 -26.03 -8.01
N PHE A 953 -12.11 -24.89 -8.12
CA PHE A 953 -12.19 -24.04 -9.31
C PHE A 953 -10.89 -23.35 -9.68
N PHE A 954 -10.86 -22.81 -10.89
CA PHE A 954 -9.75 -22.06 -11.46
C PHE A 954 -10.27 -20.95 -12.37
N GLU A 955 -9.93 -19.69 -12.06
CA GLU A 955 -10.25 -18.54 -12.90
C GLU A 955 -9.10 -18.26 -13.89
N THR A 956 -9.36 -18.38 -15.19
CA THR A 956 -8.32 -18.23 -16.21
C THR A 956 -7.76 -16.81 -16.34
N GLY A 957 -8.44 -15.80 -15.79
CA GLY A 957 -7.95 -14.42 -15.66
C GLY A 957 -6.68 -14.28 -14.82
N VAL A 958 -6.38 -15.24 -13.93
CA VAL A 958 -5.15 -15.24 -13.13
C VAL A 958 -3.92 -15.62 -13.97
N LEU A 959 -4.10 -16.28 -15.13
CA LEU A 959 -3.02 -16.60 -16.07
C LEU A 959 -2.49 -15.33 -16.75
N GLY A 960 -1.48 -14.72 -16.14
CA GLY A 960 -0.73 -13.60 -16.72
C GLY A 960 0.01 -13.98 -18.02
N PRO A 961 0.68 -13.03 -18.70
CA PRO A 961 1.19 -13.20 -20.07
C PRO A 961 2.22 -14.33 -20.32
N GLY A 962 2.68 -15.04 -19.29
CA GLY A 962 3.53 -16.23 -19.38
C GLY A 962 2.88 -17.54 -18.92
N GLY A 963 1.70 -17.50 -18.30
CA GLY A 963 0.98 -18.68 -17.81
C GLY A 963 0.48 -19.56 -18.95
N ARG A 964 0.49 -20.89 -18.74
CA ARG A 964 0.12 -21.88 -19.77
C ARG A 964 -0.88 -22.93 -19.31
N ALA A 965 -0.75 -23.38 -18.07
CA ALA A 965 -1.61 -24.39 -17.47
C ALA A 965 -1.64 -24.26 -15.94
N ALA A 966 -2.72 -24.69 -15.31
CA ALA A 966 -2.83 -24.95 -13.88
C ALA A 966 -3.26 -26.42 -13.66
N TRP A 967 -2.67 -27.08 -12.67
CA TRP A 967 -2.81 -28.53 -12.44
C TRP A 967 -3.40 -28.81 -11.05
N LEU A 968 -4.36 -29.74 -10.98
CA LEU A 968 -4.85 -30.34 -9.73
C LEU A 968 -4.56 -31.85 -9.78
N ARG A 969 -3.75 -32.36 -8.86
CA ARG A 969 -3.11 -33.69 -8.93
C ARG A 969 -3.54 -34.59 -7.77
N SER A 970 -3.93 -35.83 -8.04
CA SER A 970 -4.31 -36.82 -7.01
C SER A 970 -3.10 -37.35 -6.24
N GLU A 971 -3.35 -37.96 -5.09
CA GLU A 971 -2.44 -38.93 -4.46
C GLU A 971 -1.98 -40.05 -5.44
N PRO A 972 -0.85 -40.75 -5.17
CA PRO A 972 -0.39 -41.87 -5.99
C PRO A 972 -1.32 -43.10 -5.90
N LEU A 973 -2.01 -43.40 -7.00
CA LEU A 973 -2.95 -44.52 -7.13
C LEU A 973 -2.25 -45.81 -7.62
N PRO A 974 -2.65 -46.99 -7.10
CA PRO A 974 -2.04 -48.27 -7.48
C PRO A 974 -2.36 -48.67 -8.93
N ALA A 975 -1.44 -49.40 -9.55
CA ALA A 975 -1.59 -49.92 -10.91
C ALA A 975 -2.91 -50.69 -11.11
N THR A 976 -3.64 -50.38 -12.19
CA THR A 976 -4.99 -50.92 -12.46
C THR A 976 -5.12 -51.36 -13.93
N PRO A 977 -5.70 -52.54 -14.21
CA PRO A 977 -5.99 -52.96 -15.58
C PRO A 977 -7.20 -52.23 -16.17
N ALA A 978 -8.12 -51.75 -15.32
CA ALA A 978 -9.22 -50.85 -15.63
C ALA A 978 -9.86 -50.35 -14.32
N SER A 979 -10.05 -49.04 -14.21
CA SER A 979 -10.83 -48.33 -13.19
C SER A 979 -11.73 -47.30 -13.89
N CYS A 980 -12.76 -46.81 -13.22
CA CYS A 980 -13.59 -45.72 -13.74
C CYS A 980 -13.37 -44.46 -12.91
N LEU A 981 -13.02 -43.36 -13.56
CA LEU A 981 -13.07 -42.02 -12.98
C LEU A 981 -14.35 -41.34 -13.47
N ARG A 982 -15.16 -40.83 -12.55
CA ARG A 982 -16.27 -39.91 -12.87
C ARG A 982 -16.13 -38.63 -12.08
N PHE A 983 -16.55 -37.52 -12.67
CA PHE A 983 -16.49 -36.19 -12.07
C PHE A 983 -17.51 -35.28 -12.74
N TRP A 984 -17.96 -34.26 -12.02
CA TRP A 984 -18.72 -33.15 -12.58
C TRP A 984 -17.79 -31.98 -12.89
N TYR A 985 -18.09 -31.25 -13.95
CA TYR A 985 -17.31 -30.08 -14.35
C TYR A 985 -18.20 -28.95 -14.87
N HIS A 986 -17.77 -27.72 -14.67
CA HIS A 986 -18.42 -26.49 -15.14
C HIS A 986 -17.40 -25.62 -15.90
N VAL A 987 -17.84 -24.97 -16.99
CA VAL A 987 -16.99 -24.09 -17.81
C VAL A 987 -17.76 -22.81 -18.18
N GLY A 988 -17.26 -21.66 -17.73
CA GLY A 988 -17.96 -20.37 -17.75
C GLY A 988 -17.49 -19.34 -18.81
N PHE A 989 -16.89 -19.75 -19.93
CA PHE A 989 -16.34 -18.79 -20.90
C PHE A 989 -17.40 -17.96 -21.66
N PRO A 990 -17.16 -16.66 -21.89
CA PRO A 990 -17.97 -15.82 -22.79
C PRO A 990 -17.97 -16.31 -24.24
N GLU A 991 -19.07 -16.09 -24.96
CA GLU A 991 -19.35 -16.66 -26.31
C GLU A 991 -18.32 -16.32 -27.41
N HIS A 992 -17.42 -15.35 -27.18
CA HIS A 992 -16.47 -14.86 -28.17
C HIS A 992 -15.01 -15.31 -27.90
N PHE A 993 -14.73 -15.93 -26.74
CA PHE A 993 -13.38 -16.29 -26.28
C PHE A 993 -13.24 -17.81 -26.03
N TYR A 994 -13.56 -18.60 -27.05
CA TYR A 994 -13.73 -20.06 -27.05
C TYR A 994 -12.42 -20.91 -26.92
N LYS A 995 -11.45 -20.52 -26.08
CA LYS A 995 -10.09 -21.11 -26.09
C LYS A 995 -9.54 -21.62 -24.75
N GLY A 996 -10.36 -21.76 -23.71
CA GLY A 996 -10.00 -22.60 -22.57
C GLY A 996 -10.30 -24.08 -22.83
N GLU A 997 -9.42 -24.97 -22.35
CA GLU A 997 -9.57 -26.43 -22.45
C GLU A 997 -9.22 -27.09 -21.11
N LEU A 998 -10.10 -27.98 -20.63
CA LEU A 998 -9.89 -28.83 -19.45
C LEU A 998 -9.54 -30.25 -19.92
N ARG A 999 -8.49 -30.84 -19.35
CA ARG A 999 -8.02 -32.20 -19.67
C ARG A 999 -7.87 -33.07 -18.43
N VAL A 1000 -7.99 -34.38 -18.62
CA VAL A 1000 -7.58 -35.40 -17.65
C VAL A 1000 -6.34 -36.12 -18.18
N LEU A 1001 -5.29 -36.10 -17.36
CA LEU A 1001 -3.99 -36.71 -17.64
C LEU A 1001 -3.72 -37.81 -16.62
N LEU A 1002 -3.02 -38.86 -17.04
CA LEU A 1002 -2.40 -39.85 -16.15
C LEU A 1002 -0.89 -39.63 -16.16
N LEU A 1003 -0.31 -39.28 -15.01
CA LEU A 1003 1.14 -39.20 -14.81
C LEU A 1003 1.64 -40.52 -14.23
N SER A 1004 2.69 -41.10 -14.80
CA SER A 1004 3.29 -42.35 -14.32
C SER A 1004 4.79 -42.42 -14.64
N THR A 1005 5.47 -43.45 -14.13
CA THR A 1005 6.85 -43.79 -14.53
C THR A 1005 7.00 -44.18 -16.02
N GLN A 1006 5.90 -44.32 -16.77
CA GLN A 1006 5.88 -44.55 -18.22
C GLN A 1006 5.68 -43.24 -19.02
N GLY A 1007 5.47 -42.10 -18.34
CA GLY A 1007 5.20 -40.79 -18.93
C GLY A 1007 3.80 -40.26 -18.62
N GLN A 1008 3.43 -39.18 -19.33
CA GLN A 1008 2.13 -38.51 -19.28
C GLN A 1008 1.23 -39.01 -20.40
N LEU A 1009 -0.01 -39.40 -20.08
CA LEU A 1009 -1.03 -39.83 -21.05
C LEU A 1009 -2.31 -39.00 -20.86
N ALA A 1010 -2.70 -38.23 -21.87
CA ALA A 1010 -4.02 -37.59 -21.88
C ALA A 1010 -5.09 -38.65 -22.19
N VAL A 1011 -6.09 -38.79 -21.30
CA VAL A 1011 -7.19 -39.77 -21.42
C VAL A 1011 -8.54 -39.12 -21.73
N TRP A 1012 -8.70 -37.83 -21.45
CA TRP A 1012 -9.91 -37.05 -21.76
C TRP A 1012 -9.57 -35.56 -21.92
N GLY A 1013 -10.38 -34.83 -22.68
CA GLY A 1013 -10.27 -33.38 -22.81
C GLY A 1013 -11.53 -32.76 -23.43
N THR A 1014 -11.86 -31.53 -23.04
CA THR A 1014 -13.02 -30.79 -23.55
C THR A 1014 -12.72 -29.30 -23.69
N GLY A 1015 -13.21 -28.69 -24.77
CA GLY A 1015 -13.17 -27.25 -25.00
C GLY A 1015 -14.49 -26.57 -24.63
N GLY A 1016 -14.46 -25.24 -24.45
CA GLY A 1016 -15.63 -24.42 -24.11
C GLY A 1016 -16.73 -24.42 -25.19
N HIS A 1017 -17.56 -25.46 -25.21
CA HIS A 1017 -18.63 -25.67 -26.20
C HIS A 1017 -20.01 -25.94 -25.59
N ARG A 1018 -20.12 -26.01 -24.25
CA ARG A 1018 -21.37 -26.21 -23.50
C ARG A 1018 -21.39 -25.25 -22.31
N ARG A 1019 -22.58 -24.79 -21.92
CA ARG A 1019 -22.80 -23.50 -21.23
C ARG A 1019 -23.17 -23.69 -19.76
N HIS A 1020 -22.48 -23.00 -18.85
CA HIS A 1020 -23.04 -22.48 -17.58
C HIS A 1020 -23.86 -23.49 -16.75
N GLN A 1021 -23.47 -24.76 -16.77
CA GLN A 1021 -24.17 -25.89 -16.15
C GLN A 1021 -23.11 -26.93 -15.76
N TRP A 1022 -23.36 -27.64 -14.66
CA TRP A 1022 -22.60 -28.82 -14.27
C TRP A 1022 -22.84 -29.95 -15.28
N LEU A 1023 -21.77 -30.61 -15.72
CA LEU A 1023 -21.79 -31.71 -16.68
C LEU A 1023 -20.99 -32.90 -16.13
N GLU A 1024 -21.57 -34.10 -16.20
CA GLU A 1024 -20.86 -35.34 -15.85
C GLU A 1024 -19.85 -35.72 -16.96
N ALA A 1025 -18.66 -36.16 -16.56
CA ALA A 1025 -17.71 -36.87 -17.39
C ALA A 1025 -17.38 -38.24 -16.78
N GLN A 1026 -17.26 -39.27 -17.63
CA GLN A 1026 -16.80 -40.61 -17.24
C GLN A 1026 -15.61 -41.02 -18.11
N VAL A 1027 -14.55 -41.54 -17.50
CA VAL A 1027 -13.26 -41.85 -18.13
C VAL A 1027 -12.75 -43.21 -17.65
N GLU A 1028 -12.51 -44.16 -18.57
CA GLU A 1028 -11.88 -45.43 -18.24
C GLU A 1028 -10.35 -45.22 -18.09
N VAL A 1029 -9.84 -45.57 -16.92
CA VAL A 1029 -8.46 -45.34 -16.48
C VAL A 1029 -7.74 -46.67 -16.37
N ALA A 1030 -6.61 -46.83 -17.07
CA ALA A 1030 -5.78 -48.04 -17.03
C ALA A 1030 -4.29 -47.67 -16.99
N SER A 1031 -3.54 -48.31 -16.10
CA SER A 1031 -2.09 -48.10 -15.96
C SER A 1031 -1.39 -49.36 -15.45
N THR A 1032 -0.28 -49.74 -16.10
CA THR A 1032 0.56 -50.89 -15.68
C THR A 1032 1.53 -50.54 -14.55
N LYS A 1033 1.48 -49.30 -14.05
CA LYS A 1033 2.31 -48.75 -12.98
C LYS A 1033 1.46 -47.90 -12.03
N GLU A 1034 2.01 -47.62 -10.86
CA GLU A 1034 1.54 -46.54 -10.00
C GLU A 1034 1.47 -45.22 -10.80
N PHE A 1035 0.38 -44.47 -10.60
CA PHE A 1035 0.06 -43.29 -11.40
C PHE A 1035 -0.69 -42.25 -10.57
N GLN A 1036 -0.71 -41.00 -11.03
CA GLN A 1036 -1.55 -39.93 -10.49
C GLN A 1036 -2.49 -39.43 -11.58
N VAL A 1037 -3.71 -39.06 -11.21
CA VAL A 1037 -4.63 -38.33 -12.09
C VAL A 1037 -4.31 -36.84 -11.96
N VAL A 1038 -4.28 -36.12 -13.07
CA VAL A 1038 -4.16 -34.65 -13.08
C VAL A 1038 -5.26 -34.04 -13.93
N PHE A 1039 -6.01 -33.12 -13.34
CA PHE A 1039 -6.84 -32.18 -14.08
C PHE A 1039 -5.97 -31.00 -14.53
N GLU A 1040 -5.85 -30.80 -15.84
CA GLU A 1040 -5.11 -29.72 -16.46
C GLU A 1040 -6.09 -28.69 -17.05
N ALA A 1041 -6.11 -27.49 -16.50
CA ALA A 1041 -6.77 -26.33 -17.09
C ALA A 1041 -5.76 -25.55 -17.95
N THR A 1042 -6.07 -25.26 -19.22
CA THR A 1042 -5.21 -24.49 -20.13
C THR A 1042 -5.95 -23.34 -20.80
N LEU A 1043 -5.23 -22.29 -21.18
CA LEU A 1043 -5.76 -21.16 -21.96
C LEU A 1043 -4.97 -20.94 -23.27
N GLY A 1044 -5.65 -21.06 -24.39
CA GLY A 1044 -5.07 -20.97 -25.74
C GLY A 1044 -5.12 -19.59 -26.38
N GLY A 1045 -4.51 -18.55 -25.81
CA GLY A 1045 -4.30 -17.28 -26.53
C GLY A 1045 -4.34 -16.02 -25.66
N GLN A 1046 -5.25 -15.11 -25.98
CA GLN A 1046 -5.45 -13.87 -25.20
C GLN A 1046 -6.15 -14.19 -23.87
N PRO A 1047 -5.83 -13.45 -22.79
CA PRO A 1047 -6.51 -13.61 -21.50
C PRO A 1047 -8.01 -13.39 -21.67
N ALA A 1048 -8.79 -14.30 -21.09
CA ALA A 1048 -10.24 -14.22 -21.01
C ALA A 1048 -10.66 -14.63 -19.61
N LEU A 1049 -11.68 -13.95 -19.08
CA LEU A 1049 -12.28 -14.29 -17.79
C LEU A 1049 -13.24 -15.47 -17.98
N GLY A 1050 -13.23 -16.42 -17.03
CA GLY A 1050 -14.12 -17.57 -17.07
C GLY A 1050 -13.67 -18.69 -16.14
N PRO A 1051 -14.51 -19.15 -15.20
CA PRO A 1051 -14.17 -20.25 -14.31
C PRO A 1051 -14.20 -21.59 -15.04
N ILE A 1052 -13.21 -22.43 -14.75
CA ILE A 1052 -13.32 -23.88 -14.86
C ILE A 1052 -13.49 -24.41 -13.44
N ALA A 1053 -14.52 -25.21 -13.18
CA ALA A 1053 -14.74 -25.84 -11.88
C ALA A 1053 -14.96 -27.35 -11.98
N LEU A 1054 -14.68 -28.05 -10.88
CA LEU A 1054 -14.74 -29.49 -10.70
C LEU A 1054 -15.48 -29.81 -9.40
N ASP A 1055 -16.35 -30.82 -9.44
CA ASP A 1055 -17.12 -31.29 -8.30
C ASP A 1055 -17.36 -32.81 -8.38
N ASP A 1056 -17.80 -33.44 -7.29
CA ASP A 1056 -18.24 -34.85 -7.23
C ASP A 1056 -17.30 -35.86 -7.93
N VAL A 1057 -16.00 -35.83 -7.57
CA VAL A 1057 -14.99 -36.72 -8.17
C VAL A 1057 -15.03 -38.09 -7.49
N GLU A 1058 -15.45 -39.14 -8.19
CA GLU A 1058 -15.38 -40.54 -7.71
C GLU A 1058 -14.43 -41.41 -8.54
N TYR A 1059 -13.47 -42.04 -7.87
CA TYR A 1059 -12.58 -43.06 -8.45
C TYR A 1059 -13.01 -44.48 -8.05
N LEU A 1060 -13.56 -45.23 -9.01
CA LEU A 1060 -14.00 -46.61 -8.85
C LEU A 1060 -12.88 -47.59 -9.26
N ALA A 1061 -11.99 -47.86 -8.31
CA ALA A 1061 -10.86 -48.78 -8.49
C ALA A 1061 -11.31 -50.18 -8.95
N GLY A 1062 -10.72 -50.68 -10.04
CA GLY A 1062 -10.94 -52.05 -10.54
C GLY A 1062 -12.27 -52.27 -11.28
N GLN A 1063 -13.08 -51.22 -11.47
CA GLN A 1063 -14.37 -51.28 -12.19
C GLN A 1063 -14.26 -50.59 -13.54
N ARG A 1064 -14.92 -51.11 -14.58
CA ARG A 1064 -15.03 -50.39 -15.87
C ARG A 1064 -16.18 -49.39 -15.82
N CYS A 1065 -16.03 -48.25 -16.50
CA CYS A 1065 -17.16 -47.35 -16.70
C CYS A 1065 -18.26 -48.06 -17.49
N GLN A 1066 -19.53 -47.85 -17.11
CA GLN A 1066 -20.64 -48.31 -17.92
C GLN A 1066 -20.81 -47.35 -19.09
N GLN A 1067 -20.67 -47.82 -20.32
CA GLN A 1067 -21.15 -47.03 -21.45
C GLN A 1067 -22.66 -46.80 -21.26
N PRO A 1068 -23.17 -45.56 -21.44
CA PRO A 1068 -24.60 -45.32 -21.44
C PRO A 1068 -25.26 -46.27 -22.45
N ALA A 1069 -26.18 -47.10 -21.96
CA ALA A 1069 -26.91 -48.00 -22.84
C ALA A 1069 -27.62 -47.15 -23.92
N PRO A 1070 -27.47 -47.45 -25.22
CA PRO A 1070 -28.20 -46.72 -26.24
C PRO A 1070 -29.69 -46.86 -25.93
N SER A 1071 -30.36 -45.73 -25.75
CA SER A 1071 -31.77 -45.73 -25.34
C SER A 1071 -32.60 -46.49 -26.39
N PRO A 1072 -33.62 -47.26 -25.98
CA PRO A 1072 -34.46 -48.02 -26.90
C PRO A 1072 -35.42 -47.08 -27.65
N GLY A 1073 -34.86 -46.23 -28.51
CA GLY A 1073 -35.54 -45.15 -29.24
C GLY A 1073 -35.18 -45.07 -30.73
N ASP A 1074 -34.05 -45.63 -31.18
CA ASP A 1074 -33.63 -45.66 -32.59
C ASP A 1074 -33.53 -47.09 -33.15
N THR A 1075 -34.69 -47.77 -33.23
CA THR A 1075 -34.80 -49.12 -33.85
C THR A 1075 -34.82 -49.04 -35.38
N ALA A 1076 -33.77 -48.46 -35.98
CA ALA A 1076 -33.58 -48.38 -37.43
C ALA A 1076 -32.92 -49.67 -38.00
N ALA A 1077 -33.71 -50.75 -38.09
CA ALA A 1077 -33.32 -51.95 -38.84
C ALA A 1077 -33.11 -51.61 -40.36
N PRO A 1078 -32.21 -52.31 -41.07
CA PRO A 1078 -31.60 -51.75 -42.28
C PRO A 1078 -32.52 -51.74 -43.50
N VAL A 1079 -32.66 -50.57 -44.13
CA VAL A 1079 -33.30 -50.40 -45.45
C VAL A 1079 -32.21 -50.16 -46.51
N SER A 1080 -31.97 -51.14 -47.36
CA SER A 1080 -31.01 -51.08 -48.46
C SER A 1080 -31.66 -50.53 -49.74
N VAL A 1081 -31.27 -49.31 -50.15
CA VAL A 1081 -31.67 -48.74 -51.46
C VAL A 1081 -30.45 -48.13 -52.16
N PRO A 1082 -29.82 -48.84 -53.11
CA PRO A 1082 -28.94 -48.21 -54.10
C PRO A 1082 -29.76 -47.39 -55.13
N THR A 1083 -29.08 -46.64 -56.00
CA THR A 1083 -29.64 -45.95 -57.19
C THR A 1083 -30.39 -44.60 -57.01
N ALA A 1084 -29.87 -43.70 -56.15
CA ALA A 1084 -30.33 -42.29 -56.12
C ALA A 1084 -29.29 -41.23 -56.57
N VAL A 1085 -28.00 -41.58 -56.70
CA VAL A 1085 -26.92 -40.59 -56.98
C VAL A 1085 -26.71 -40.34 -58.48
N GLY A 1086 -26.97 -41.34 -59.34
CA GLY A 1086 -26.77 -41.21 -60.79
C GLY A 1086 -27.78 -40.29 -61.49
N SER A 1087 -29.00 -40.18 -60.97
CA SER A 1087 -30.08 -39.34 -61.50
C SER A 1087 -29.82 -37.85 -61.30
N ALA A 1088 -29.28 -37.45 -60.13
CA ALA A 1088 -28.95 -36.05 -59.85
C ALA A 1088 -27.88 -35.48 -60.80
N LEU A 1089 -26.83 -36.26 -61.08
CA LEU A 1089 -25.74 -35.86 -61.99
C LEU A 1089 -26.21 -35.79 -63.46
N LEU A 1090 -27.07 -36.71 -63.90
CA LEU A 1090 -27.70 -36.64 -65.22
C LEU A 1090 -28.62 -35.42 -65.35
N LEU A 1091 -29.40 -35.09 -64.32
CA LEU A 1091 -30.27 -33.92 -64.32
C LEU A 1091 -29.46 -32.61 -64.39
N LEU A 1092 -28.35 -32.50 -63.64
CA LEU A 1092 -27.46 -31.34 -63.72
C LEU A 1092 -26.87 -31.15 -65.13
N MET A 1093 -26.37 -32.23 -65.74
CA MET A 1093 -25.83 -32.18 -67.10
C MET A 1093 -26.88 -31.78 -68.14
N LEU A 1094 -28.12 -32.26 -68.00
CA LEU A 1094 -29.25 -31.88 -68.87
C LEU A 1094 -29.59 -30.39 -68.71
N LEU A 1095 -29.64 -29.87 -67.48
CA LEU A 1095 -29.93 -28.47 -67.18
C LEU A 1095 -28.82 -27.53 -67.69
N VAL A 1096 -27.55 -27.92 -67.60
CA VAL A 1096 -26.43 -27.14 -68.16
C VAL A 1096 -26.50 -27.08 -69.69
N LEU A 1097 -26.82 -28.19 -70.37
CA LEU A 1097 -26.99 -28.22 -71.82
C LEU A 1097 -28.20 -27.37 -72.28
N LEU A 1098 -29.33 -27.44 -71.57
CA LEU A 1098 -30.51 -26.61 -71.83
C LEU A 1098 -30.22 -25.11 -71.60
N GLY A 1099 -29.48 -24.76 -70.54
CA GLY A 1099 -29.06 -23.38 -70.25
C GLY A 1099 -28.13 -22.79 -71.30
N LEU A 1100 -27.20 -23.59 -71.85
CA LEU A 1100 -26.33 -23.19 -72.96
C LEU A 1100 -27.09 -23.07 -74.29
N GLY A 1101 -28.12 -23.89 -74.51
CA GLY A 1101 -29.06 -23.71 -75.62
C GLY A 1101 -29.85 -22.40 -75.52
N GLY A 1102 -30.47 -22.15 -74.36
CA GLY A 1102 -31.26 -20.93 -74.10
C GLY A 1102 -30.45 -19.65 -74.23
N ARG A 1103 -29.20 -19.62 -73.76
CA ARG A 1103 -28.30 -18.45 -73.90
C ARG A 1103 -27.92 -18.11 -75.35
N ARG A 1104 -28.05 -19.04 -76.31
CA ARG A 1104 -27.90 -18.74 -77.74
C ARG A 1104 -29.17 -18.20 -78.40
N TRP A 1105 -30.34 -18.33 -77.76
CA TRP A 1105 -31.62 -17.85 -78.30
C TRP A 1105 -31.95 -16.43 -77.81
N LEU A 1106 -31.68 -16.12 -76.53
CA LEU A 1106 -32.03 -14.85 -75.89
C LEU A 1106 -31.00 -13.70 -76.10
N GLN A 1107 -30.14 -13.77 -77.12
CA GLN A 1107 -29.33 -12.64 -77.57
C GLN A 1107 -29.98 -11.82 -78.71
N LYS A 1108 -31.29 -12.00 -78.95
CA LYS A 1108 -32.07 -11.14 -79.86
C LYS A 1108 -33.29 -10.55 -79.15
N ARG A 1109 -33.29 -9.21 -79.01
CA ARG A 1109 -34.27 -8.35 -78.31
C ARG A 1109 -34.21 -8.48 -76.77
N GLY A 1110 -34.31 -7.40 -75.97
CA GLY A 1110 -34.21 -5.99 -76.33
C GLY A 1110 -34.89 -5.04 -75.34
N SER A 1111 -34.11 -4.14 -74.72
CA SER A 1111 -34.53 -2.97 -73.93
C SER A 1111 -35.16 -3.17 -72.53
N CYS A 1112 -34.86 -2.19 -71.67
CA CYS A 1112 -35.53 -1.82 -70.42
C CYS A 1112 -36.74 -0.87 -70.75
N PRO A 1113 -37.43 -0.15 -69.82
CA PRO A 1113 -37.21 -0.01 -68.36
C PRO A 1113 -38.47 0.14 -67.43
N PHE A 1114 -38.19 0.24 -66.11
CA PHE A 1114 -38.83 1.13 -65.11
C PHE A 1114 -40.25 0.90 -64.50
N GLN A 1115 -40.30 0.96 -63.15
CA GLN A 1115 -41.11 1.89 -62.31
C GLN A 1115 -42.21 1.37 -61.33
N SER A 1116 -41.83 1.34 -60.03
CA SER A 1116 -42.53 1.77 -58.78
C SER A 1116 -43.88 1.21 -58.28
N ASN A 1117 -43.91 0.99 -56.94
CA ASN A 1117 -45.01 1.18 -55.97
C ASN A 1117 -46.24 0.24 -56.02
N THR A 1118 -46.98 -0.07 -54.93
CA THR A 1118 -46.77 -0.16 -53.44
C THR A 1118 -47.99 -1.00 -52.88
N GLU A 1119 -48.24 -1.34 -51.60
CA GLU A 1119 -47.67 -1.16 -50.23
C GLU A 1119 -48.31 -2.21 -49.28
N ALA A 1120 -47.61 -2.73 -48.24
CA ALA A 1120 -48.23 -3.30 -47.02
C ALA A 1120 -47.21 -3.64 -45.90
N THR A 1121 -47.37 -3.01 -44.72
CA THR A 1121 -47.09 -3.46 -43.32
C THR A 1121 -45.88 -4.37 -42.97
N ALA A 1122 -45.18 -4.25 -41.82
CA ALA A 1122 -45.02 -3.24 -40.74
C ALA A 1122 -44.02 -3.82 -39.69
N PRO A 1123 -43.69 -3.11 -38.59
CA PRO A 1123 -42.93 -1.86 -38.48
C PRO A 1123 -41.49 -2.12 -37.96
N GLY A 1124 -40.69 -1.06 -37.74
CA GLY A 1124 -39.39 -1.14 -37.06
C GLY A 1124 -39.16 0.03 -36.11
N PHE A 1125 -38.06 0.00 -35.34
CA PHE A 1125 -37.57 1.09 -34.49
C PHE A 1125 -36.04 1.04 -34.37
N ASP A 1126 -35.40 2.18 -34.10
CA ASP A 1126 -33.94 2.34 -34.05
C ASP A 1126 -33.55 3.59 -33.22
N ASN A 1127 -32.41 3.57 -32.52
CA ASN A 1127 -31.87 4.64 -31.61
C ASN A 1127 -32.68 4.84 -30.29
N ILE A 1128 -32.22 5.52 -29.22
CA ILE A 1128 -31.25 6.64 -29.01
C ILE A 1128 -30.38 6.44 -27.73
N LEU A 1129 -29.33 7.26 -27.55
CA LEU A 1129 -28.44 7.39 -26.37
C LEU A 1129 -29.15 7.81 -25.06
N PHE A 1130 -28.40 7.72 -23.94
CA PHE A 1130 -28.66 8.38 -22.65
C PHE A 1130 -28.27 9.87 -22.63
N ASP A 1131 -28.97 10.66 -21.82
CA ASP A 1131 -28.40 11.70 -20.92
C ASP A 1131 -29.36 11.95 -19.73
N ALA A 1132 -29.03 12.85 -18.79
CA ALA A 1132 -29.58 12.90 -17.42
C ALA A 1132 -30.77 13.88 -17.12
N ASP A 1133 -31.16 13.92 -15.84
CA ASP A 1133 -32.03 14.87 -15.10
C ASP A 1133 -33.56 14.88 -15.29
N GLY A 1134 -34.33 15.10 -14.19
CA GLY A 1134 -35.70 15.67 -14.25
C GLY A 1134 -36.88 15.03 -13.47
N VAL A 1135 -36.84 15.04 -12.13
CA VAL A 1135 -37.94 14.85 -11.13
C VAL A 1135 -39.42 14.95 -11.61
N THR A 1136 -40.27 13.96 -11.23
CA THR A 1136 -41.64 14.21 -10.65
C THR A 1136 -42.28 12.97 -9.98
N LEU A 1137 -43.11 13.19 -8.94
CA LEU A 1137 -43.93 12.17 -8.23
C LEU A 1137 -45.42 12.57 -8.26
N PRO A 1138 -46.36 11.61 -8.27
CA PRO A 1138 -47.51 11.75 -7.35
C PRO A 1138 -48.11 10.45 -6.77
N ALA A 1139 -48.53 10.55 -5.50
CA ALA A 1139 -49.71 9.95 -4.87
C ALA A 1139 -49.95 8.41 -4.81
N SER A 1140 -49.90 7.93 -3.57
CA SER A 1140 -50.41 6.67 -2.99
C SER A 1140 -51.89 6.30 -3.26
N VAL A 1141 -52.19 5.00 -3.27
CA VAL A 1141 -53.41 4.38 -2.67
C VAL A 1141 -53.04 3.03 -2.02
N THR A 1142 -53.70 2.69 -0.91
CA THR A 1142 -53.52 1.51 -0.03
C THR A 1142 -54.45 0.34 -0.36
N SER A 1143 -54.05 -0.91 -0.03
CA SER A 1143 -54.83 -1.77 0.92
C SER A 1143 -54.19 -3.14 1.20
N ASP A 1144 -54.28 -3.56 2.47
CA ASP A 1144 -54.01 -4.89 3.07
C ASP A 1144 -55.03 -5.98 2.62
N PRO A 1145 -54.88 -7.29 2.98
CA PRO A 1145 -53.92 -7.89 3.93
C PRO A 1145 -53.10 -9.09 3.42
#